data_AF-A0A3R9ZCW6-F1
#
_entry.id   AF-A0A3R9ZCW6-F1
#
_cell.length_a   1.000
_cell.length_b   1.000
_cell.length_c   1.000
_cell.angle_alpha   90.00
_cell.angle_beta   90.00
_cell.angle_gamma   90.00
#
_symmetry.space_group_name_H-M   'P 1'
#
loop_
_entity.id
_entity.type
_entity.pdbx_description
1 polymer ?
#
loop_
_entity_poly.entity_id
_entity_poly.type
_entity_poly.pdbx_seq_one_letter_code
_entity_poly.pdbx_strand_id
1 'polypeptide(L)'
;MHILMSKGSVGDDVDRLRRAIANALGADAGMFPSLTKPGTPIDEDFDAAIRRWQAGVGLIGDGVVGPRCQLLLDLLALDANRFELALNVGSVSRLFPATKPANIARYLPYIEAALGVAELTDRPMILGALGTIRAETEGFVPIAEAPSKYNTPPGGPPFSKYDTRGDLGNSQAGDGERYRGRGFVQLTGKDNYTKYGKRIGVPLDTSPERANAPEVAAVLLALFLADRATKFRQAIRNDGIDGKDGLAAARKLVNGGAHGLDRFRDLFERAKTVWPPVRAGAGGAGRGAAAAAPAEPQPAARRSTDSLTRKDAADLRDRLYQPPAISLPDEFPPVKEMREYLPAYTKAGLILDQGREGACTGFGLSCVVNYLRWVKAGLPAQMPSVSPRMLYTLARRHDEYEGENYEGSSCRGALKGWFNHGVCLEPDWPYLPEKSNPAKYGFATRAVQNTLGVYYRIDTSSITDMQAAIAQHRAVFASAFTHAGWDAVPHSAAPKVHADLPVIAFDGRRSETGGHAFALIGFNAQGFILQNSWGGKWGAGGFAVLSYLDWLANAMDAWVASLGVPGVIAGRLAVAGTGSGGAAGISTADRSKWWDTALAYQHSIVLGNDGRVSRYLTEDEQPRKLQQQAYVLPDEWFRKQAGERKRLVLYVHGGLNNEDEAIRRAGAMGRYFIGNGCYPLFLIWKTGLFESIRNILSERIRIQPQPAGAGIGEWISDRTDPFVEKSIGRPFARPLWTEMKENAELAFAERHGGDLLLDAIQSLAGSWGAQFELHLVGHSAGSIAIGHMLSALAARRRAGRDGGLEDRLASVNLYAPACSVAFANRHYAGSSTVMERLHIDVLSDKIEREDSVSPAYRKSLLYFVSNALEPDLHTPILGLDRIHDEAYSGWDGSSDTGEALALWRQAAKAAKLDSRTKRVKDERVQVAKDAAGRPVLQAAAHGGFDNDLDIVTRTLKRITGTELALPVDDLRGF
;
A
#
# COMPACT_ATOMS: atom_id res chain seq x y z
N MET A 1 27.22 -9.89 -17.47
CA MET A 1 26.65 -8.73 -16.75
C MET A 1 26.84 -8.95 -15.26
N HIS A 2 27.19 -7.93 -14.49
CA HIS A 2 27.20 -8.00 -13.03
C HIS A 2 25.84 -8.46 -12.50
N ILE A 3 25.85 -9.40 -11.54
CA ILE A 3 24.60 -9.98 -10.99
C ILE A 3 23.77 -8.92 -10.27
N LEU A 4 24.43 -7.98 -9.56
CA LEU A 4 23.80 -6.83 -8.94
C LEU A 4 24.56 -5.56 -9.32
N MET A 5 23.82 -4.49 -9.56
CA MET A 5 24.33 -3.14 -9.73
C MET A 5 23.57 -2.21 -8.77
N SER A 6 24.28 -1.26 -8.16
CA SER A 6 23.69 -0.25 -7.30
C SER A 6 24.59 0.98 -7.26
N LYS A 7 24.21 2.04 -6.54
CA LYS A 7 25.05 3.21 -6.33
C LYS A 7 26.53 2.85 -6.06
N GLY A 8 27.42 3.49 -6.81
CA GLY A 8 28.87 3.24 -6.82
C GLY A 8 29.34 2.21 -7.86
N SER A 9 28.47 1.37 -8.41
CA SER A 9 28.83 0.46 -9.52
C SER A 9 29.28 1.25 -10.75
N VAL A 10 30.26 0.72 -11.49
CA VAL A 10 30.84 1.34 -12.71
C VAL A 10 31.19 0.25 -13.74
N GLY A 11 31.35 0.62 -15.01
CA GLY A 11 31.79 -0.26 -16.10
C GLY A 11 30.75 -0.42 -17.22
N ASP A 12 31.05 -1.25 -18.22
CA ASP A 12 30.24 -1.40 -19.44
C ASP A 12 28.78 -1.83 -19.16
N ASP A 13 28.58 -2.67 -18.15
CA ASP A 13 27.25 -3.12 -17.73
C ASP A 13 26.41 -1.97 -17.18
N VAL A 14 27.03 -1.02 -16.48
CA VAL A 14 26.38 0.20 -15.97
C VAL A 14 25.97 1.11 -17.12
N ASP A 15 26.77 1.20 -18.17
CA ASP A 15 26.41 1.97 -19.37
C ASP A 15 25.29 1.30 -20.19
N ARG A 16 25.22 -0.04 -20.21
CA ARG A 16 24.06 -0.76 -20.77
C ARG A 16 22.81 -0.46 -19.97
N LEU A 17 22.88 -0.54 -18.64
CA LEU A 17 21.80 -0.19 -17.74
C LEU A 17 21.35 1.26 -17.95
N ARG A 18 22.29 2.20 -18.10
CA ARG A 18 22.02 3.62 -18.33
C ARG A 18 21.17 3.85 -19.56
N ARG A 19 21.53 3.22 -20.69
CA ARG A 19 20.74 3.27 -21.92
C ARG A 19 19.36 2.63 -21.75
N ALA A 20 19.28 1.48 -21.07
CA ALA A 20 18.00 0.82 -20.83
C ALA A 20 17.05 1.66 -19.96
N ILE A 21 17.55 2.28 -18.89
CA ILE A 21 16.78 3.18 -18.03
C ILE A 21 16.35 4.43 -18.80
N ALA A 22 17.25 5.06 -19.56
CA ALA A 22 16.90 6.22 -20.39
C ALA A 22 15.79 5.89 -21.40
N ASN A 23 15.89 4.73 -22.06
CA ASN A 23 14.86 4.25 -22.99
C ASN A 23 13.54 3.96 -22.27
N ALA A 24 13.58 3.32 -21.10
CA ALA A 24 12.38 2.97 -20.34
C ALA A 24 11.65 4.20 -19.78
N LEU A 25 12.39 5.22 -19.32
CA LEU A 25 11.83 6.47 -18.81
C LEU A 25 11.30 7.38 -19.94
N GLY A 26 11.82 7.26 -21.16
CA GLY A 26 11.39 8.07 -22.29
C GLY A 26 11.62 9.56 -22.02
N ALA A 27 10.56 10.37 -22.12
CA ALA A 27 10.65 11.83 -21.88
C ALA A 27 11.13 12.18 -20.46
N ASP A 28 10.81 11.35 -19.45
CA ASP A 28 11.21 11.59 -18.07
C ASP A 28 12.73 11.44 -17.86
N ALA A 29 13.44 10.79 -18.79
CA ALA A 29 14.90 10.68 -18.74
C ALA A 29 15.59 12.05 -18.73
N GLY A 30 14.96 13.08 -19.33
CA GLY A 30 15.48 14.45 -19.33
C GLY A 30 15.58 15.08 -17.94
N MET A 31 14.89 14.53 -16.94
CA MET A 31 14.99 14.98 -15.55
C MET A 31 16.26 14.48 -14.85
N PHE A 32 17.02 13.57 -15.48
CA PHE A 32 18.19 12.90 -14.90
C PHE A 32 19.42 13.06 -15.81
N PRO A 33 20.14 14.20 -15.71
CA PRO A 33 21.30 14.47 -16.56
C PRO A 33 22.37 13.37 -16.54
N SER A 34 22.52 12.63 -15.44
CA SER A 34 23.49 11.54 -15.36
C SER A 34 23.21 10.40 -16.35
N LEU A 35 21.98 10.24 -16.86
CA LEU A 35 21.69 9.25 -17.91
C LEU A 35 22.41 9.51 -19.24
N THR A 36 22.94 10.72 -19.45
CA THR A 36 23.66 11.11 -20.67
C THR A 36 25.18 11.01 -20.56
N LYS A 37 25.71 10.62 -19.39
CA LYS A 37 27.15 10.59 -19.09
C LYS A 37 27.67 9.14 -19.07
N PRO A 38 28.13 8.57 -20.20
CA PRO A 38 28.71 7.23 -20.21
C PRO A 38 30.02 7.17 -19.42
N GLY A 39 30.38 5.99 -18.91
CA GLY A 39 31.62 5.73 -18.18
C GLY A 39 31.65 6.25 -16.74
N THR A 40 30.59 6.91 -16.27
CA THR A 40 30.46 7.33 -14.86
C THR A 40 29.82 6.23 -14.00
N PRO A 41 30.09 6.19 -12.68
CA PRO A 41 29.39 5.28 -11.80
C PRO A 41 27.89 5.59 -11.71
N ILE A 42 27.15 4.69 -11.07
CA ILE A 42 25.80 4.99 -10.56
C ILE A 42 25.95 6.00 -9.41
N ASP A 43 25.77 7.27 -9.73
CA ASP A 43 25.75 8.39 -8.78
C ASP A 43 24.33 8.59 -8.20
N GLU A 44 24.14 9.61 -7.36
CA GLU A 44 22.83 9.91 -6.74
C GLU A 44 21.73 10.17 -7.78
N ASP A 45 22.07 10.87 -8.88
CA ASP A 45 21.12 11.23 -9.93
C ASP A 45 20.71 10.02 -10.76
N PHE A 46 21.66 9.13 -11.08
CA PHE A 46 21.34 7.88 -11.76
C PHE A 46 20.59 6.90 -10.84
N ASP A 47 20.94 6.81 -9.55
CA ASP A 47 20.18 6.03 -8.57
C ASP A 47 18.72 6.51 -8.48
N ALA A 48 18.50 7.83 -8.48
CA ALA A 48 17.16 8.40 -8.53
C ALA A 48 16.38 8.00 -9.79
N ALA A 49 17.03 7.99 -10.96
CA ALA A 49 16.43 7.52 -12.22
C ALA A 49 16.04 6.04 -12.16
N ILE A 50 16.88 5.19 -11.56
CA ILE A 50 16.59 3.76 -11.34
C ILE A 50 15.37 3.61 -10.43
N ARG A 51 15.33 4.32 -9.29
CA ARG A 51 14.20 4.28 -8.35
C ARG A 51 12.91 4.78 -8.99
N ARG A 52 13.00 5.83 -9.81
CA ARG A 52 11.87 6.35 -10.58
C ARG A 52 11.30 5.30 -11.51
N TRP A 53 12.16 4.61 -12.27
CA TRP A 53 11.74 3.51 -13.13
C TRP A 53 11.14 2.36 -12.32
N GLN A 54 11.85 1.84 -11.32
CA GLN A 54 11.42 0.74 -10.46
C GLN A 54 10.02 1.00 -9.90
N ALA A 55 9.80 2.15 -9.29
CA ALA A 55 8.51 2.45 -8.70
C ALA A 55 7.42 2.68 -9.76
N GLY A 56 7.78 3.28 -10.90
CA GLY A 56 6.87 3.47 -12.04
C GLY A 56 6.44 2.19 -12.76
N VAL A 57 7.19 1.10 -12.66
CA VAL A 57 6.77 -0.25 -13.12
C VAL A 57 6.14 -1.08 -12.02
N GLY A 58 6.18 -0.61 -10.78
CA GLY A 58 5.66 -1.35 -9.65
C GLY A 58 6.64 -2.36 -9.05
N LEU A 59 7.89 -1.96 -8.86
CA LEU A 59 8.87 -2.62 -8.01
C LEU A 59 9.16 -1.73 -6.79
N ILE A 60 9.92 -2.24 -5.83
CA ILE A 60 10.44 -1.40 -4.73
C ILE A 60 11.49 -0.46 -5.34
N GLY A 61 11.32 0.85 -5.16
CA GLY A 61 12.29 1.87 -5.58
C GLY A 61 13.50 1.93 -4.64
N ASP A 62 14.28 0.85 -4.55
CA ASP A 62 15.44 0.73 -3.65
C ASP A 62 16.79 1.03 -4.30
N GLY A 63 16.82 1.29 -5.62
CA GLY A 63 18.03 1.59 -6.39
C GLY A 63 18.89 0.36 -6.71
N VAL A 64 18.47 -0.85 -6.30
CA VAL A 64 19.21 -2.08 -6.55
C VAL A 64 18.70 -2.76 -7.82
N VAL A 65 19.59 -2.93 -8.79
CA VAL A 65 19.30 -3.60 -10.06
C VAL A 65 19.90 -4.99 -10.05
N GLY A 66 19.07 -6.00 -9.78
CA GLY A 66 19.44 -7.41 -9.84
C GLY A 66 18.81 -8.16 -11.02
N PRO A 67 18.86 -9.51 -11.01
CA PRO A 67 18.39 -10.33 -12.11
C PRO A 67 16.94 -10.02 -12.54
N ARG A 68 16.05 -9.70 -11.59
CA ARG A 68 14.66 -9.37 -11.92
C ARG A 68 14.56 -8.06 -12.67
N CYS A 69 15.23 -7.01 -12.20
CA CYS A 69 15.27 -5.72 -12.90
C CYS A 69 15.93 -5.85 -14.28
N GLN A 70 17.00 -6.63 -14.39
CA GLN A 70 17.73 -6.85 -15.64
C GLN A 70 16.87 -7.56 -16.69
N LEU A 71 16.05 -8.56 -16.28
CA LEU A 71 15.05 -9.19 -17.16
C LEU A 71 14.00 -8.20 -17.66
N LEU A 72 13.53 -7.31 -16.79
CA LEU A 72 12.49 -6.32 -17.14
C LEU A 72 13.00 -5.18 -18.03
N LEU A 73 14.31 -4.98 -18.06
CA LEU A 73 15.00 -4.01 -18.91
C LEU A 73 15.60 -4.66 -20.17
N ASP A 74 15.28 -5.94 -20.43
CA ASP A 74 15.81 -6.73 -21.55
C ASP A 74 17.35 -6.77 -21.59
N LEU A 75 18.00 -6.62 -20.44
CA LEU A 75 19.46 -6.70 -20.29
C LEU A 75 19.94 -8.15 -20.08
N LEU A 76 19.03 -9.01 -19.65
CA LEU A 76 19.23 -10.44 -19.43
C LEU A 76 18.02 -11.20 -19.99
N ALA A 77 18.24 -12.43 -20.46
CA ALA A 77 17.19 -13.34 -20.89
C ALA A 77 17.38 -14.71 -20.20
N LEU A 78 16.28 -15.30 -19.71
CA LEU A 78 16.26 -16.65 -19.17
C LEU A 78 15.47 -17.57 -20.08
N ASP A 79 16.02 -18.74 -20.35
CA ASP A 79 15.30 -19.81 -21.03
C ASP A 79 14.38 -20.54 -20.05
N ALA A 80 13.09 -20.20 -20.10
CA ALA A 80 12.08 -20.79 -19.22
C ALA A 80 11.98 -22.32 -19.36
N ASN A 81 12.40 -22.90 -20.48
CA ASN A 81 12.37 -24.35 -20.69
C ASN A 81 13.42 -25.10 -19.86
N ARG A 82 14.41 -24.40 -19.27
CA ARG A 82 15.41 -25.01 -18.40
C ARG A 82 14.88 -25.32 -16.99
N PHE A 83 13.76 -24.74 -16.59
CA PHE A 83 13.15 -25.03 -15.30
C PHE A 83 12.37 -26.33 -15.36
N GLU A 84 12.79 -27.33 -14.59
CA GLU A 84 12.07 -28.62 -14.47
C GLU A 84 10.68 -28.46 -13.84
N LEU A 85 10.48 -27.38 -13.07
CA LEU A 85 9.22 -27.06 -12.41
C LEU A 85 8.77 -25.65 -12.80
N ALA A 86 7.50 -25.52 -13.22
CA ALA A 86 6.89 -24.22 -13.50
C ALA A 86 6.64 -23.47 -12.19
N LEU A 87 7.41 -22.40 -11.95
CA LEU A 87 7.23 -21.51 -10.81
C LEU A 87 6.11 -20.51 -11.10
N ASN A 88 4.98 -20.66 -10.40
CA ASN A 88 3.85 -19.74 -10.50
C ASN A 88 3.17 -19.58 -9.15
N VAL A 89 2.35 -18.53 -9.00
CA VAL A 89 1.75 -18.18 -7.71
C VAL A 89 0.85 -19.31 -7.20
N GLY A 90 0.01 -19.89 -8.07
CA GLY A 90 -0.92 -20.96 -7.66
C GLY A 90 -0.21 -22.21 -7.14
N SER A 91 0.83 -22.67 -7.83
CA SER A 91 1.60 -23.86 -7.44
C SER A 91 2.38 -23.62 -6.16
N VAL A 92 3.01 -22.46 -6.01
CA VAL A 92 3.80 -22.11 -4.82
C VAL A 92 2.88 -21.86 -3.62
N SER A 93 1.73 -21.21 -3.77
CA SER A 93 0.75 -21.03 -2.69
C SER A 93 0.29 -22.36 -2.08
N ARG A 94 0.13 -23.42 -2.88
CA ARG A 94 -0.20 -24.77 -2.35
C ARG A 94 0.92 -25.39 -1.51
N LEU A 95 2.17 -24.98 -1.71
CA LEU A 95 3.32 -25.36 -0.88
C LEU A 95 3.43 -24.50 0.39
N PHE A 96 2.75 -23.36 0.42
CA PHE A 96 2.81 -22.31 1.45
C PHE A 96 1.41 -21.97 1.98
N PRO A 97 0.71 -22.92 2.63
CA PRO A 97 -0.72 -22.77 2.98
C PRO A 97 -1.01 -21.68 4.01
N ALA A 98 -0.01 -21.25 4.79
CA ALA A 98 -0.14 -20.19 5.81
C ALA A 98 0.32 -18.82 5.30
N THR A 99 0.70 -18.72 4.03
CA THR A 99 1.34 -17.55 3.44
C THR A 99 0.35 -16.79 2.57
N LYS A 100 0.34 -15.47 2.70
CA LYS A 100 -0.45 -14.59 1.83
C LYS A 100 -0.01 -14.74 0.36
N PRO A 101 -0.92 -15.03 -0.59
CA PRO A 101 -0.57 -15.12 -2.00
C PRO A 101 0.07 -13.84 -2.57
N ALA A 102 -0.26 -12.67 -2.00
CA ALA A 102 0.34 -11.38 -2.38
C ALA A 102 1.87 -11.36 -2.18
N ASN A 103 2.36 -11.91 -1.06
CA ASN A 103 3.81 -12.00 -0.79
C ASN A 103 4.50 -12.90 -1.82
N ILE A 104 3.88 -14.03 -2.16
CA ILE A 104 4.41 -14.95 -3.18
C ILE A 104 4.43 -14.26 -4.54
N ALA A 105 3.33 -13.62 -4.94
CA ALA A 105 3.25 -12.88 -6.21
C ALA A 105 4.29 -11.76 -6.31
N ARG A 106 4.68 -11.16 -5.18
CA ARG A 106 5.71 -10.12 -5.14
C ARG A 106 7.12 -10.67 -5.19
N TYR A 107 7.46 -11.64 -4.36
CA TYR A 107 8.86 -12.08 -4.19
C TYR A 107 9.27 -13.23 -5.11
N LEU A 108 8.33 -14.08 -5.56
CA LEU A 108 8.64 -15.25 -6.38
C LEU A 108 9.38 -14.89 -7.67
N PRO A 109 9.05 -13.80 -8.41
CA PRO A 109 9.79 -13.42 -9.60
C PRO A 109 11.27 -13.07 -9.34
N TYR A 110 11.62 -12.58 -8.15
CA TYR A 110 13.02 -12.34 -7.77
C TYR A 110 13.75 -13.67 -7.53
N ILE A 111 13.08 -14.63 -6.86
CA ILE A 111 13.63 -15.96 -6.63
C ILE A 111 13.84 -16.70 -7.96
N GLU A 112 12.84 -16.72 -8.83
CA GLU A 112 12.92 -17.35 -10.16
C GLU A 112 14.09 -16.77 -10.97
N ALA A 113 14.21 -15.43 -11.02
CA ALA A 113 15.30 -14.77 -11.73
C ALA A 113 16.68 -15.13 -11.15
N ALA A 114 16.83 -15.13 -9.82
CA ALA A 114 18.09 -15.46 -9.17
C ALA A 114 18.48 -16.94 -9.34
N LEU A 115 17.53 -17.87 -9.23
CA LEU A 115 17.78 -19.30 -9.48
C LEU A 115 18.16 -19.56 -10.94
N GLY A 116 17.52 -18.86 -11.88
CA GLY A 116 17.84 -18.97 -13.31
C GLY A 116 19.26 -18.54 -13.62
N VAL A 117 19.69 -17.37 -13.10
CA VAL A 117 21.07 -16.87 -13.27
C VAL A 117 22.10 -17.78 -12.58
N ALA A 118 21.73 -18.42 -11.46
CA ALA A 118 22.59 -19.36 -10.76
C ALA A 118 22.55 -20.81 -11.33
N GLU A 119 21.80 -21.05 -12.41
CA GLU A 119 21.59 -22.37 -13.02
C GLU A 119 21.07 -23.44 -12.05
N LEU A 120 20.23 -23.03 -11.10
CA LEU A 120 19.59 -23.89 -10.09
C LEU A 120 18.16 -24.25 -10.50
N THR A 121 18.00 -24.72 -11.73
CA THR A 121 16.69 -24.92 -12.39
C THR A 121 16.18 -26.36 -12.32
N ASP A 122 16.93 -27.27 -11.70
CA ASP A 122 16.53 -28.66 -11.45
C ASP A 122 15.63 -28.81 -10.22
N ARG A 123 14.76 -29.82 -10.21
CA ARG A 123 13.77 -30.09 -9.15
C ARG A 123 14.37 -30.09 -7.74
N PRO A 124 15.48 -30.79 -7.44
CA PRO A 124 16.09 -30.74 -6.11
C PRO A 124 16.42 -29.33 -5.64
N MET A 125 16.97 -28.49 -6.52
CA MET A 125 17.41 -27.14 -6.15
C MET A 125 16.23 -26.17 -6.04
N ILE A 126 15.23 -26.28 -6.91
CA ILE A 126 13.99 -25.49 -6.81
C ILE A 126 13.27 -25.80 -5.48
N LEU A 127 13.06 -27.09 -5.18
CA LEU A 127 12.44 -27.48 -3.91
C LEU A 127 13.32 -27.15 -2.71
N GLY A 128 14.64 -27.21 -2.85
CA GLY A 128 15.57 -26.77 -1.82
C GLY A 128 15.48 -25.28 -1.51
N ALA A 129 15.33 -24.44 -2.53
CA ALA A 129 15.13 -23.00 -2.37
C ALA A 129 13.80 -22.68 -1.69
N LEU A 130 12.69 -23.23 -2.21
CA LEU A 130 11.36 -23.03 -1.62
C LEU A 130 11.28 -23.61 -0.20
N GLY A 131 11.87 -24.78 0.04
CA GLY A 131 11.96 -25.41 1.36
C GLY A 131 12.75 -24.57 2.36
N THR A 132 13.85 -23.97 1.91
CA THR A 132 14.63 -23.03 2.73
C THR A 132 13.80 -21.80 3.09
N ILE A 133 13.15 -21.17 2.10
CA ILE A 133 12.25 -20.03 2.35
C ILE A 133 11.16 -20.42 3.34
N ARG A 134 10.56 -21.61 3.23
CA ARG A 134 9.50 -22.05 4.15
C ARG A 134 10.00 -22.29 5.56
N ALA A 135 11.21 -22.82 5.71
CA ALA A 135 11.81 -23.10 7.00
C ALA A 135 12.29 -21.84 7.73
N GLU A 136 12.84 -20.87 6.99
CA GLU A 136 13.41 -19.65 7.54
C GLU A 136 12.41 -18.50 7.62
N THR A 137 11.56 -18.36 6.59
CA THR A 137 10.72 -17.20 6.34
C THR A 137 9.36 -17.64 5.77
N GLU A 138 8.55 -18.40 6.53
CA GLU A 138 7.25 -18.95 6.06
C GLU A 138 6.31 -17.86 5.48
N GLY A 139 6.47 -16.60 5.89
CA GLY A 139 5.77 -15.46 5.28
C GLY A 139 6.15 -15.13 3.82
N PHE A 140 7.18 -15.78 3.24
CA PHE A 140 7.72 -15.54 1.90
C PHE A 140 8.23 -14.10 1.70
N VAL A 141 8.74 -13.48 2.77
CA VAL A 141 9.31 -12.13 2.80
C VAL A 141 10.75 -12.23 3.33
N PRO A 142 11.72 -11.50 2.78
CA PRO A 142 13.05 -11.44 3.37
C PRO A 142 12.98 -10.71 4.72
N ILE A 143 13.41 -11.37 5.81
CA ILE A 143 13.34 -10.84 7.17
C ILE A 143 14.71 -10.83 7.84
N ALA A 144 14.87 -9.95 8.83
CA ALA A 144 15.95 -10.07 9.80
C ALA A 144 15.52 -10.99 10.94
N GLU A 145 16.46 -11.78 11.45
CA GLU A 145 16.29 -12.57 12.66
C GLU A 145 15.87 -11.66 13.83
N ALA A 146 14.94 -12.14 14.64
CA ALA A 146 14.48 -11.46 15.85
C ALA A 146 15.22 -11.98 17.10
N PRO A 147 15.32 -11.17 18.17
CA PRO A 147 15.84 -11.64 19.45
C PRO A 147 15.07 -12.87 19.95
N SER A 148 15.79 -13.89 20.38
CA SER A 148 15.26 -15.16 20.87
C SER A 148 16.16 -15.73 21.95
N LYS A 149 15.66 -16.72 22.70
CA LYS A 149 16.48 -17.46 23.67
C LYS A 149 17.70 -18.15 23.05
N TYR A 150 17.75 -18.33 21.72
CA TYR A 150 18.84 -19.00 21.02
C TYR A 150 19.97 -18.05 20.64
N ASN A 151 19.66 -16.78 20.39
CA ASN A 151 20.63 -15.76 20.00
C ASN A 151 20.90 -14.71 21.11
N THR A 152 20.02 -14.62 22.11
CA THR A 152 20.06 -13.64 23.19
C THR A 152 19.97 -14.37 24.54
N PRO A 153 20.88 -14.10 25.51
CA PRO A 153 20.76 -14.65 26.86
C PRO A 153 19.68 -13.89 27.65
N PRO A 154 19.02 -14.53 28.64
CA PRO A 154 18.05 -13.84 29.49
C PRO A 154 18.66 -12.59 30.15
N GLY A 155 18.03 -11.42 29.96
CA GLY A 155 18.49 -10.13 30.51
C GLY A 155 19.74 -9.53 29.85
N GLY A 156 20.31 -10.16 28.82
CA GLY A 156 21.48 -9.64 28.11
C GLY A 156 21.14 -8.86 26.83
N PRO A 157 22.14 -8.20 26.21
CA PRO A 157 21.94 -7.45 24.97
C PRO A 157 21.46 -8.36 23.83
N PRO A 158 20.59 -7.87 22.92
CA PRO A 158 20.14 -8.61 21.74
C PRO A 158 21.30 -9.23 20.95
N PHE A 159 21.14 -10.49 20.54
CA PHE A 159 22.12 -11.25 19.74
C PHE A 159 23.51 -11.46 20.37
N SER A 160 23.71 -11.11 21.64
CA SER A 160 25.03 -11.19 22.29
C SER A 160 25.63 -12.61 22.37
N LYS A 161 24.83 -13.68 22.18
CA LYS A 161 25.38 -15.04 22.03
C LYS A 161 26.21 -15.21 20.75
N TYR A 162 26.12 -14.28 19.81
CA TYR A 162 26.85 -14.29 18.55
C TYR A 162 28.10 -13.41 18.57
N ASP A 163 28.26 -12.50 19.54
CA ASP A 163 29.30 -11.46 19.53
C ASP A 163 30.74 -11.99 19.41
N THR A 164 31.01 -13.16 19.98
CA THR A 164 32.35 -13.77 20.02
C THR A 164 32.42 -15.14 19.35
N ARG A 165 31.41 -15.47 18.53
CA ARG A 165 31.37 -16.70 17.73
C ARG A 165 32.43 -16.65 16.63
N GLY A 166 33.59 -17.26 16.89
CA GLY A 166 34.72 -17.28 15.95
C GLY A 166 34.42 -17.97 14.61
N ASP A 167 33.52 -18.97 14.58
CA ASP A 167 33.08 -19.62 13.35
C ASP A 167 32.08 -18.79 12.51
N LEU A 168 31.61 -17.67 13.06
CA LEU A 168 30.87 -16.63 12.34
C LEU A 168 31.76 -15.45 11.93
N GLY A 169 33.03 -15.45 12.33
CA GLY A 169 33.95 -14.32 12.16
C GLY A 169 33.69 -13.15 13.11
N ASN A 170 32.78 -13.31 14.08
CA ASN A 170 32.43 -12.27 15.04
C ASN A 170 33.49 -12.22 16.15
N SER A 171 33.91 -11.01 16.51
CA SER A 171 35.10 -10.79 17.35
C SER A 171 34.89 -9.86 18.54
N GLN A 172 33.78 -9.13 18.58
CA GLN A 172 33.54 -8.08 19.57
C GLN A 172 32.06 -7.93 19.91
N ALA A 173 31.78 -7.32 21.06
CA ALA A 173 30.43 -6.98 21.47
C ALA A 173 29.71 -6.16 20.39
N GLY A 174 28.46 -6.51 20.10
CA GLY A 174 27.64 -5.89 19.06
C GLY A 174 27.84 -6.47 17.65
N ASP A 175 28.86 -7.29 17.39
CA ASP A 175 29.00 -7.99 16.09
C ASP A 175 27.82 -8.95 15.85
N GLY A 176 27.29 -9.56 16.91
CA GLY A 176 26.15 -10.46 16.84
C GLY A 176 24.90 -9.77 16.32
N GLU A 177 24.58 -8.59 16.84
CA GLU A 177 23.44 -7.79 16.38
C GLU A 177 23.68 -7.22 14.98
N ARG A 178 24.90 -6.73 14.71
CA ARG A 178 25.28 -6.16 13.42
C ARG A 178 25.16 -7.20 12.30
N TYR A 179 25.67 -8.41 12.51
CA TYR A 179 25.73 -9.49 11.52
C TYR A 179 24.75 -10.64 11.80
N ARG A 180 23.59 -10.34 12.42
CA ARG A 180 22.47 -11.29 12.63
C ARG A 180 21.89 -11.83 11.31
N GLY A 181 21.08 -12.90 11.39
CA GLY A 181 20.44 -13.51 10.21
C GLY A 181 19.60 -12.54 9.40
N ARG A 182 19.77 -12.52 8.06
CA ARG A 182 18.96 -11.70 7.13
C ARG A 182 18.65 -12.41 5.80
N GLY A 183 17.57 -11.99 5.14
CA GLY A 183 17.13 -12.49 3.84
C GLY A 183 16.44 -13.85 3.90
N PHE A 184 16.18 -14.45 2.73
CA PHE A 184 15.47 -15.72 2.61
C PHE A 184 16.23 -16.93 3.17
N VAL A 185 17.57 -16.85 3.22
CA VAL A 185 18.46 -17.92 3.69
C VAL A 185 19.01 -17.68 5.09
N GLN A 186 18.64 -16.57 5.74
CA GLN A 186 19.18 -16.11 7.03
C GLN A 186 20.73 -16.08 7.03
N LEU A 187 21.30 -15.20 6.20
CA LEU A 187 22.75 -14.97 6.16
C LEU A 187 23.23 -14.40 7.50
N THR A 188 24.08 -15.14 8.22
CA THR A 188 24.52 -14.80 9.59
C THR A 188 26.05 -14.83 9.70
N GLY A 189 26.62 -13.88 10.45
CA GLY A 189 28.04 -13.81 10.79
C GLY A 189 28.89 -12.95 9.86
N LYS A 190 29.81 -12.16 10.43
CA LYS A 190 30.69 -11.24 9.72
C LYS A 190 31.41 -11.85 8.52
N ASP A 191 31.87 -13.09 8.63
CA ASP A 191 32.55 -13.80 7.53
C ASP A 191 31.63 -13.99 6.32
N ASN A 192 30.39 -14.37 6.55
CA ASN A 192 29.40 -14.56 5.49
C ASN A 192 29.02 -13.22 4.84
N TYR A 193 28.77 -12.17 5.62
CA TYR A 193 28.50 -10.83 5.10
C TYR A 193 29.64 -10.32 4.24
N THR A 194 30.89 -10.48 4.69
CA THR A 194 32.10 -10.09 3.94
C THR A 194 32.26 -10.90 2.66
N LYS A 195 32.17 -12.24 2.76
CA LYS A 195 32.33 -13.16 1.61
C LYS A 195 31.30 -12.89 0.52
N TYR A 196 30.02 -12.91 0.87
CA TYR A 196 28.96 -12.75 -0.13
C TYR A 196 28.83 -11.30 -0.59
N GLY A 197 29.05 -10.31 0.28
CA GLY A 197 29.05 -8.90 -0.09
C GLY A 197 30.07 -8.60 -1.19
N LYS A 198 31.31 -9.07 -1.02
CA LYS A 198 32.36 -8.96 -2.06
C LYS A 198 31.96 -9.68 -3.35
N ARG A 199 31.40 -10.88 -3.26
CA ARG A 199 31.02 -11.69 -4.44
C ARG A 199 29.92 -11.04 -5.28
N ILE A 200 28.98 -10.35 -4.64
CA ILE A 200 27.83 -9.75 -5.32
C ILE A 200 28.01 -8.24 -5.57
N GLY A 201 29.13 -7.65 -5.16
CA GLY A 201 29.41 -6.22 -5.33
C GLY A 201 28.54 -5.32 -4.46
N VAL A 202 28.05 -5.81 -3.32
CA VAL A 202 27.25 -5.06 -2.35
C VAL A 202 28.01 -5.00 -1.02
N PRO A 203 28.25 -3.81 -0.43
CA PRO A 203 29.02 -3.65 0.80
C PRO A 203 28.22 -4.09 2.04
N LEU A 204 27.98 -5.40 2.15
CA LEU A 204 27.21 -6.02 3.24
C LEU A 204 27.95 -5.99 4.59
N ASP A 205 29.25 -5.79 4.60
CA ASP A 205 30.08 -5.65 5.80
C ASP A 205 29.86 -4.30 6.52
N THR A 206 29.67 -3.23 5.75
CA THR A 206 29.34 -1.89 6.27
C THR A 206 27.84 -1.63 6.32
N SER A 207 27.07 -2.26 5.43
CA SER A 207 25.62 -2.08 5.28
C SER A 207 24.88 -3.42 5.27
N PRO A 208 24.93 -4.21 6.37
CA PRO A 208 24.36 -5.55 6.44
C PRO A 208 22.83 -5.57 6.25
N GLU A 209 22.15 -4.48 6.55
CA GLU A 209 20.71 -4.30 6.37
C GLU A 209 20.25 -4.46 4.91
N ARG A 210 21.16 -4.25 3.94
CA ARG A 210 20.89 -4.44 2.50
C ARG A 210 20.65 -5.91 2.11
N ALA A 211 21.03 -6.87 2.95
CA ALA A 211 20.75 -8.29 2.73
C ALA A 211 19.24 -8.62 2.70
N ASN A 212 18.38 -7.70 3.17
CA ASN A 212 16.92 -7.84 3.08
C ASN A 212 16.30 -7.19 1.83
N ALA A 213 17.07 -6.47 1.01
CA ALA A 213 16.54 -5.94 -0.25
C ALA A 213 16.17 -7.13 -1.17
N PRO A 214 15.04 -7.12 -1.89
CA PRO A 214 14.51 -8.32 -2.55
C PRO A 214 15.48 -8.97 -3.54
N GLU A 215 16.12 -8.16 -4.39
CA GLU A 215 17.13 -8.60 -5.35
C GLU A 215 18.34 -9.20 -4.64
N VAL A 216 18.83 -8.54 -3.59
CA VAL A 216 19.98 -9.00 -2.81
C VAL A 216 19.65 -10.31 -2.10
N ALA A 217 18.51 -10.39 -1.42
CA ALA A 217 18.08 -11.56 -0.67
C ALA A 217 17.89 -12.78 -1.59
N ALA A 218 17.31 -12.59 -2.77
CA ALA A 218 17.11 -13.65 -3.75
C ALA A 218 18.44 -14.16 -4.31
N VAL A 219 19.35 -13.25 -4.66
CA VAL A 219 20.71 -13.60 -5.13
C VAL A 219 21.50 -14.30 -4.03
N LEU A 220 21.42 -13.84 -2.78
CA LEU A 220 22.05 -14.49 -1.63
C LEU A 220 21.55 -15.93 -1.45
N LEU A 221 20.23 -16.15 -1.50
CA LEU A 221 19.65 -17.50 -1.45
C LEU A 221 20.21 -18.39 -2.56
N ALA A 222 20.19 -17.92 -3.81
CA ALA A 222 20.63 -18.69 -4.96
C ALA A 222 22.14 -19.02 -4.87
N LEU A 223 22.99 -18.04 -4.58
CA LEU A 223 24.44 -18.26 -4.49
C LEU A 223 24.82 -19.14 -3.29
N PHE A 224 24.13 -19.00 -2.15
CA PHE A 224 24.37 -19.82 -0.98
C PHE A 224 24.02 -21.29 -1.22
N LEU A 225 22.94 -21.55 -1.95
CA LEU A 225 22.57 -22.90 -2.41
C LEU A 225 23.52 -23.42 -3.49
N ALA A 226 23.97 -22.57 -4.41
CA ALA A 226 24.92 -22.93 -5.46
C ALA A 226 26.24 -23.45 -4.86
N ASP A 227 26.76 -22.81 -3.81
CA ASP A 227 27.97 -23.25 -3.07
C ASP A 227 27.84 -24.67 -2.48
N ARG A 228 26.61 -25.17 -2.32
CA ARG A 228 26.30 -26.48 -1.72
C ARG A 228 25.63 -27.44 -2.69
N ALA A 229 25.39 -27.04 -3.94
CA ALA A 229 24.45 -27.71 -4.84
C ALA A 229 24.79 -29.19 -5.08
N THR A 230 26.06 -29.53 -5.27
CA THR A 230 26.49 -30.93 -5.49
C THR A 230 26.14 -31.83 -4.30
N LYS A 231 26.50 -31.41 -3.09
CA LYS A 231 26.21 -32.16 -1.85
C LYS A 231 24.72 -32.18 -1.54
N PHE A 232 24.05 -31.06 -1.79
CA PHE A 232 22.62 -30.92 -1.59
C PHE A 232 21.83 -31.88 -2.49
N ARG A 233 22.11 -31.88 -3.80
CA ARG A 233 21.50 -32.83 -4.76
C ARG A 233 21.75 -34.28 -4.37
N GLN A 234 22.96 -34.60 -3.90
CA GLN A 234 23.28 -35.94 -3.40
C GLN A 234 22.46 -36.31 -2.16
N ALA A 235 22.29 -35.39 -1.21
CA ALA A 235 21.47 -35.61 -0.03
C ALA A 235 20.00 -35.87 -0.40
N ILE A 236 19.41 -35.06 -1.30
CA ILE A 236 18.04 -35.25 -1.79
C ILE A 236 17.89 -36.60 -2.52
N ARG A 237 18.84 -36.99 -3.36
CA ARG A 237 18.80 -38.30 -4.05
C ARG A 237 18.86 -39.50 -3.11
N ASN A 238 19.53 -39.35 -1.97
CA ASN A 238 19.72 -40.43 -0.99
C ASN A 238 18.59 -40.49 0.05
N ASP A 239 17.60 -39.61 -0.01
CA ASP A 239 16.51 -39.57 0.96
C ASP A 239 15.68 -40.86 0.90
N GLY A 240 15.51 -41.53 2.05
CA GLY A 240 14.81 -42.80 2.17
C GLY A 240 15.60 -44.03 1.68
N ILE A 241 16.80 -43.86 1.11
CA ILE A 241 17.66 -44.98 0.68
C ILE A 241 18.49 -45.46 1.87
N ASP A 242 18.49 -46.77 2.14
CA ASP A 242 19.20 -47.39 3.28
C ASP A 242 18.84 -46.77 4.65
N GLY A 243 17.60 -46.29 4.81
CA GLY A 243 17.16 -45.60 6.03
C GLY A 243 17.80 -44.22 6.25
N LYS A 244 18.47 -43.64 5.23
CA LYS A 244 19.08 -42.31 5.32
C LYS A 244 18.03 -41.22 5.27
N ASP A 245 18.23 -40.24 6.15
CA ASP A 245 17.43 -39.02 6.22
C ASP A 245 18.09 -37.92 5.37
N GLY A 246 17.85 -38.00 4.06
CA GLY A 246 18.44 -37.12 3.07
C GLY A 246 17.96 -35.68 3.21
N LEU A 247 16.69 -35.47 3.61
CA LEU A 247 16.13 -34.15 3.89
C LEU A 247 16.79 -33.48 5.10
N ALA A 248 17.07 -34.21 6.19
CA ALA A 248 17.82 -33.66 7.31
C ALA A 248 19.26 -33.32 6.94
N ALA A 249 19.92 -34.17 6.14
CA ALA A 249 21.26 -33.91 5.64
C ALA A 249 21.30 -32.65 4.73
N ALA A 250 20.33 -32.51 3.83
CA ALA A 250 20.17 -31.33 2.98
C ALA A 250 19.93 -30.07 3.81
N ARG A 251 19.07 -30.14 4.84
CA ARG A 251 18.79 -29.00 5.72
C ARG A 251 20.00 -28.57 6.53
N LYS A 252 20.78 -29.53 7.03
CA LYS A 252 22.04 -29.27 7.77
C LYS A 252 23.07 -28.55 6.90
N LEU A 253 23.12 -28.80 5.60
CA LEU A 253 24.00 -28.06 4.70
C LEU A 253 23.64 -26.57 4.64
N VAL A 254 22.35 -26.24 4.70
CA VAL A 254 21.87 -24.85 4.56
C VAL A 254 21.96 -24.08 5.87
N ASN A 255 21.42 -24.62 6.97
CA ASN A 255 21.29 -23.90 8.24
C ASN A 255 22.34 -24.31 9.30
N GLY A 256 23.18 -25.30 9.02
CA GLY A 256 24.16 -25.83 9.98
C GLY A 256 23.55 -26.80 11.01
N GLY A 257 22.23 -26.98 11.01
CA GLY A 257 21.50 -27.86 11.93
C GLY A 257 20.15 -28.33 11.38
N ALA A 258 19.23 -28.71 12.27
CA ALA A 258 17.90 -29.21 11.93
C ALA A 258 16.77 -28.18 12.19
N HIS A 259 17.10 -26.91 12.43
CA HIS A 259 16.08 -25.88 12.68
C HIS A 259 15.14 -25.75 11.46
N GLY A 260 13.83 -25.79 11.71
CA GLY A 260 12.81 -25.72 10.66
C GLY A 260 12.70 -26.97 9.77
N LEU A 261 13.30 -28.10 10.16
CA LEU A 261 13.28 -29.35 9.36
C LEU A 261 11.86 -29.84 9.05
N ASP A 262 10.91 -29.71 9.99
CA ASP A 262 9.53 -30.15 9.76
C ASP A 262 8.85 -29.35 8.64
N ARG A 263 9.03 -28.03 8.62
CA ARG A 263 8.54 -27.14 7.56
C ARG A 263 9.20 -27.44 6.22
N PHE A 264 10.51 -27.71 6.24
CA PHE A 264 11.28 -28.10 5.07
C PHE A 264 10.76 -29.42 4.48
N ARG A 265 10.56 -30.46 5.32
CA ARG A 265 10.01 -31.75 4.91
C ARG A 265 8.59 -31.64 4.37
N ASP A 266 7.72 -30.92 5.07
CA ASP A 266 6.33 -30.75 4.65
C ASP A 266 6.24 -30.08 3.27
N LEU A 267 7.21 -29.23 2.89
CA LEU A 267 7.26 -28.69 1.53
C LEU A 267 7.56 -29.77 0.48
N PHE A 268 8.51 -30.66 0.74
CA PHE A 268 8.83 -31.78 -0.16
C PHE A 268 7.66 -32.75 -0.27
N GLU A 269 6.94 -33.02 0.82
CA GLU A 269 5.73 -33.85 0.80
C GLU A 269 4.62 -33.22 -0.04
N ARG A 270 4.30 -31.93 0.18
CA ARG A 270 3.31 -31.20 -0.64
C ARG A 270 3.69 -31.16 -2.11
N ALA A 271 5.00 -31.04 -2.41
CA ALA A 271 5.50 -31.02 -3.77
C ALA A 271 5.23 -32.33 -4.53
N LYS A 272 5.03 -33.47 -3.85
CA LYS A 272 4.62 -34.73 -4.51
C LYS A 272 3.21 -34.64 -5.10
N THR A 273 2.32 -33.87 -4.47
CA THR A 273 0.96 -33.64 -4.96
C THR A 273 0.89 -32.50 -5.97
N VAL A 274 1.61 -31.40 -5.71
CA VAL A 274 1.60 -30.22 -6.60
C VAL A 274 2.35 -30.48 -7.90
N TRP A 275 3.49 -31.16 -7.83
CA TRP A 275 4.32 -31.53 -8.97
C TRP A 275 4.67 -33.03 -8.88
N PRO A 276 3.77 -33.93 -9.28
CA PRO A 276 4.02 -35.36 -9.21
C PRO A 276 5.27 -35.73 -10.01
N PRO A 277 6.13 -36.62 -9.47
CA PRO A 277 7.31 -37.08 -10.19
C PRO A 277 6.87 -37.78 -11.48
N VAL A 278 7.53 -37.46 -12.59
CA VAL A 278 7.31 -38.15 -13.86
C VAL A 278 7.61 -39.63 -13.63
N ARG A 279 6.60 -40.49 -13.81
CA ARG A 279 6.81 -41.95 -13.77
C ARG A 279 7.78 -42.31 -14.89
N ALA A 280 8.96 -42.82 -14.54
CA ALA A 280 9.86 -43.41 -15.51
C ALA A 280 9.15 -44.60 -16.18
N GLY A 281 8.70 -44.41 -17.42
CA GLY A 281 8.04 -45.44 -18.22
C GLY A 281 8.91 -45.87 -19.39
N ALA A 282 9.42 -47.10 -19.28
CA ALA A 282 9.79 -48.03 -20.36
C ALA A 282 11.05 -47.76 -21.19
N GLY A 283 12.14 -48.43 -20.81
CA GLY A 283 13.07 -48.99 -21.79
C GLY A 283 12.50 -50.28 -22.40
N GLY A 284 12.14 -50.21 -23.69
CA GLY A 284 12.11 -51.27 -24.70
C GLY A 284 11.46 -52.64 -24.42
N ALA A 285 10.36 -52.95 -25.13
CA ALA A 285 10.22 -54.13 -26.01
C ALA A 285 8.82 -54.17 -26.63
N GLY A 286 8.73 -54.51 -27.92
CA GLY A 286 7.49 -54.50 -28.69
C GLY A 286 6.58 -55.72 -28.54
N ARG A 287 5.45 -55.62 -29.26
CA ARG A 287 4.44 -56.62 -29.67
C ARG A 287 3.26 -56.87 -28.72
N GLY A 288 2.07 -56.77 -29.30
CA GLY A 288 0.86 -57.45 -28.84
C GLY A 288 -0.37 -56.56 -28.79
N ALA A 289 -1.04 -56.38 -29.93
CA ALA A 289 -2.41 -55.90 -29.96
C ALA A 289 -3.33 -56.97 -29.35
N ALA A 290 -3.97 -56.64 -28.23
CA ALA A 290 -5.14 -57.35 -27.71
C ALA A 290 -6.12 -56.32 -27.15
N ALA A 291 -7.29 -56.26 -27.77
CA ALA A 291 -8.38 -55.37 -27.41
C ALA A 291 -8.96 -55.74 -26.05
N ALA A 292 -9.02 -54.77 -25.13
CA ALA A 292 -9.79 -54.84 -23.90
C ALA A 292 -11.00 -53.88 -24.01
N ALA A 293 -12.16 -54.36 -23.56
CA ALA A 293 -13.48 -53.77 -23.69
C ALA A 293 -13.60 -52.34 -23.11
N PRO A 294 -14.51 -51.51 -23.63
CA PRO A 294 -14.69 -50.14 -23.16
C PRO A 294 -15.26 -50.15 -21.74
N ALA A 295 -14.48 -49.65 -20.78
CA ALA A 295 -14.99 -49.28 -19.47
C ALA A 295 -15.99 -48.11 -19.63
N GLU A 296 -17.11 -48.20 -18.93
CA GLU A 296 -18.14 -47.17 -18.90
C GLU A 296 -17.54 -45.78 -18.60
N PRO A 297 -18.00 -44.72 -19.30
CA PRO A 297 -17.49 -43.38 -19.06
C PRO A 297 -17.91 -42.92 -17.66
N GLN A 298 -16.95 -42.93 -16.73
CA GLN A 298 -17.07 -42.16 -15.51
C GLN A 298 -17.27 -40.68 -15.88
N PRO A 299 -18.19 -39.96 -15.23
CA PRO A 299 -18.47 -38.57 -15.54
C PRO A 299 -17.18 -37.76 -15.41
N ALA A 300 -16.82 -37.09 -16.51
CA ALA A 300 -15.65 -36.22 -16.55
C ALA A 300 -15.74 -35.19 -15.42
N ALA A 301 -14.71 -35.17 -14.58
CA ALA A 301 -14.54 -34.15 -13.55
C ALA A 301 -14.67 -32.74 -14.16
N ARG A 302 -15.37 -31.86 -13.44
CA ARG A 302 -15.62 -30.44 -13.78
C ARG A 302 -14.43 -29.80 -14.49
N ARG A 303 -14.63 -29.29 -15.71
CA ARG A 303 -13.73 -28.29 -16.32
C ARG A 303 -13.94 -26.96 -15.60
N SER A 304 -13.60 -26.83 -14.32
CA SER A 304 -13.76 -25.54 -13.63
C SER A 304 -12.73 -24.56 -14.17
N THR A 305 -13.17 -23.64 -15.02
CA THR A 305 -12.60 -22.30 -15.05
C THR A 305 -12.96 -21.68 -13.70
N ASP A 306 -11.98 -21.41 -12.84
CA ASP A 306 -12.23 -20.91 -11.49
C ASP A 306 -12.84 -19.50 -11.58
N SER A 307 -14.17 -19.42 -11.60
CA SER A 307 -14.91 -18.16 -11.67
C SER A 307 -15.32 -17.72 -10.28
N LEU A 308 -14.76 -16.60 -9.84
CA LEU A 308 -14.74 -16.16 -8.43
C LEU A 308 -15.26 -14.73 -8.24
N THR A 309 -16.05 -14.21 -9.19
CA THR A 309 -16.72 -12.91 -9.00
C THR A 309 -17.70 -13.00 -7.83
N ARG A 310 -17.74 -11.96 -7.00
CA ARG A 310 -18.68 -11.84 -5.87
C ARG A 310 -19.73 -10.77 -6.14
N LYS A 311 -20.88 -10.93 -5.49
CA LYS A 311 -21.98 -9.97 -5.53
C LYS A 311 -21.61 -8.68 -4.77
N ASP A 312 -21.87 -7.53 -5.38
CA ASP A 312 -21.62 -6.22 -4.76
C ASP A 312 -22.42 -6.06 -3.45
N ALA A 313 -21.78 -5.59 -2.38
CA ALA A 313 -22.47 -5.23 -1.13
C ALA A 313 -23.47 -4.09 -1.37
N ALA A 314 -24.54 -3.97 -0.59
CA ALA A 314 -25.47 -2.85 -0.74
C ALA A 314 -24.77 -1.52 -0.39
N ASP A 315 -24.77 -0.54 -1.30
CA ASP A 315 -24.27 0.82 -1.07
C ASP A 315 -25.33 1.83 -1.54
N LEU A 316 -25.86 2.62 -0.60
CA LEU A 316 -26.90 3.61 -0.88
C LEU A 316 -26.42 4.76 -1.77
N ARG A 317 -25.11 4.89 -2.02
CA ARG A 317 -24.52 5.91 -2.89
C ARG A 317 -24.45 5.49 -4.35
N ASP A 318 -24.75 4.22 -4.67
CA ASP A 318 -24.84 3.75 -6.04
C ASP A 318 -25.92 4.54 -6.79
N ARG A 319 -25.55 5.14 -7.91
CA ARG A 319 -26.52 5.84 -8.77
C ARG A 319 -27.28 4.82 -9.59
N LEU A 320 -28.59 4.74 -9.38
CA LEU A 320 -29.45 3.87 -10.19
C LEU A 320 -29.60 4.43 -11.60
N TYR A 321 -29.58 3.54 -12.59
CA TYR A 321 -29.89 3.84 -13.97
C TYR A 321 -31.40 4.11 -14.10
N GLN A 322 -31.74 5.26 -14.68
CA GLN A 322 -33.12 5.62 -15.00
C GLN A 322 -33.25 5.68 -16.52
N PRO A 323 -33.88 4.68 -17.16
CA PRO A 323 -33.99 4.66 -18.61
C PRO A 323 -34.91 5.78 -19.12
N PRO A 324 -34.62 6.36 -20.30
CA PRO A 324 -35.55 7.25 -20.96
C PRO A 324 -36.80 6.47 -21.40
N ALA A 325 -37.97 7.12 -21.36
CA ALA A 325 -39.24 6.53 -21.79
C ALA A 325 -39.31 6.45 -23.32
N ILE A 326 -38.65 5.45 -23.90
CA ILE A 326 -38.65 5.15 -25.35
C ILE A 326 -39.15 3.74 -25.62
N SER A 327 -39.76 3.53 -26.79
CA SER A 327 -40.08 2.18 -27.27
C SER A 327 -38.79 1.44 -27.67
N LEU A 328 -38.60 0.25 -27.11
CA LEU A 328 -37.46 -0.61 -27.44
C LEU A 328 -37.77 -1.45 -28.69
N PRO A 329 -36.76 -1.80 -29.49
CA PRO A 329 -36.93 -2.75 -30.59
C PRO A 329 -37.17 -4.17 -30.04
N ASP A 330 -37.74 -5.06 -30.85
CA ASP A 330 -37.95 -6.48 -30.49
C ASP A 330 -36.62 -7.24 -30.28
N GLU A 331 -35.56 -6.81 -30.96
CA GLU A 331 -34.22 -7.37 -30.85
C GLU A 331 -33.13 -6.29 -31.06
N PHE A 332 -32.01 -6.46 -30.39
CA PHE A 332 -30.84 -5.59 -30.50
C PHE A 332 -29.54 -6.40 -30.37
N PRO A 333 -28.48 -6.12 -31.16
CA PRO A 333 -28.44 -5.13 -32.23
C PRO A 333 -29.32 -5.54 -33.43
N PRO A 334 -29.74 -4.60 -34.29
CA PRO A 334 -30.47 -4.92 -35.50
C PRO A 334 -29.72 -5.94 -36.37
N VAL A 335 -30.42 -6.82 -37.09
CA VAL A 335 -29.81 -7.88 -37.92
C VAL A 335 -28.68 -7.38 -38.84
N LYS A 336 -28.83 -6.17 -39.39
CA LYS A 336 -27.79 -5.55 -40.24
C LYS A 336 -26.50 -5.31 -39.46
N GLU A 337 -26.60 -4.71 -38.27
CA GLU A 337 -25.46 -4.51 -37.38
C GLU A 337 -24.91 -5.85 -36.90
N MET A 338 -25.76 -6.82 -36.53
CA MET A 338 -25.32 -8.16 -36.10
C MET A 338 -24.45 -8.85 -37.14
N ARG A 339 -24.87 -8.83 -38.42
CA ARG A 339 -24.14 -9.43 -39.55
C ARG A 339 -22.76 -8.81 -39.78
N GLU A 340 -22.63 -7.53 -39.48
CA GLU A 340 -21.39 -6.78 -39.69
C GLU A 340 -20.49 -6.83 -38.45
N TYR A 341 -21.06 -6.60 -37.27
CA TYR A 341 -20.32 -6.29 -36.06
C TYR A 341 -19.77 -7.54 -35.40
N LEU A 342 -20.59 -8.57 -35.16
CA LEU A 342 -20.16 -9.73 -34.37
C LEU A 342 -19.06 -10.53 -35.08
N PRO A 343 -19.17 -10.87 -36.38
CA PRO A 343 -18.08 -11.51 -37.10
C PRO A 343 -16.82 -10.64 -37.20
N ALA A 344 -16.95 -9.33 -37.42
CA ALA A 344 -15.81 -8.41 -37.48
C ALA A 344 -15.12 -8.28 -36.12
N TYR A 345 -15.87 -8.24 -35.03
CA TYR A 345 -15.35 -8.14 -33.66
C TYR A 345 -14.59 -9.41 -33.24
N THR A 346 -15.15 -10.60 -33.53
CA THR A 346 -14.43 -11.87 -33.32
C THR A 346 -13.13 -11.89 -34.13
N LYS A 347 -13.17 -11.43 -35.39
CA LYS A 347 -11.97 -11.36 -36.26
C LYS A 347 -10.94 -10.32 -35.79
N ALA A 348 -11.39 -9.25 -35.12
CA ALA A 348 -10.51 -8.24 -34.55
C ALA A 348 -9.70 -8.73 -33.33
N GLY A 349 -9.97 -9.95 -32.83
CA GLY A 349 -9.21 -10.57 -31.75
C GLY A 349 -9.57 -10.06 -30.36
N LEU A 350 -10.78 -9.52 -30.18
CA LEU A 350 -11.23 -8.90 -28.92
C LEU A 350 -12.10 -9.83 -28.05
N ILE A 351 -12.30 -11.09 -28.47
CA ILE A 351 -12.85 -12.15 -27.62
C ILE A 351 -11.70 -12.74 -26.80
N LEU A 352 -11.64 -12.34 -25.54
CA LEU A 352 -10.54 -12.69 -24.64
C LEU A 352 -10.69 -14.10 -24.06
N ASP A 353 -9.60 -14.62 -23.50
CA ASP A 353 -9.55 -15.90 -22.80
C ASP A 353 -8.87 -15.72 -21.43
N GLN A 354 -9.65 -15.83 -20.34
CA GLN A 354 -9.15 -15.70 -18.97
C GLN A 354 -8.34 -16.89 -18.48
N GLY A 355 -8.38 -18.04 -19.18
CA GLY A 355 -7.78 -19.27 -18.72
C GLY A 355 -8.34 -19.75 -17.38
N ARG A 356 -7.46 -20.09 -16.43
CA ARG A 356 -7.82 -20.72 -15.15
C ARG A 356 -7.79 -19.77 -13.94
N GLU A 357 -7.43 -18.50 -14.13
CA GLU A 357 -7.38 -17.54 -13.04
C GLU A 357 -8.78 -16.96 -12.77
N GLY A 358 -9.11 -16.72 -11.50
CA GLY A 358 -10.32 -16.00 -11.06
C GLY A 358 -10.32 -14.50 -11.37
N ALA A 359 -9.85 -14.12 -12.56
CA ALA A 359 -9.73 -12.75 -13.06
C ALA A 359 -10.96 -12.28 -13.85
N CYS A 360 -12.09 -13.00 -13.76
CA CYS A 360 -13.28 -12.76 -14.59
C CYS A 360 -13.83 -11.33 -14.50
N THR A 361 -13.71 -10.62 -13.37
CA THR A 361 -14.11 -9.20 -13.30
C THR A 361 -13.28 -8.29 -14.21
N GLY A 362 -11.96 -8.49 -14.26
CA GLY A 362 -11.07 -7.73 -15.15
C GLY A 362 -11.30 -8.05 -16.62
N PHE A 363 -11.55 -9.33 -16.94
CA PHE A 363 -11.86 -9.78 -18.29
C PHE A 363 -13.25 -9.35 -18.77
N GLY A 364 -14.28 -9.54 -17.95
CA GLY A 364 -15.65 -9.13 -18.24
C GLY A 364 -15.75 -7.61 -18.45
N LEU A 365 -15.08 -6.81 -17.61
CA LEU A 365 -15.04 -5.36 -17.82
C LEU A 365 -14.23 -5.00 -19.08
N SER A 366 -13.13 -5.71 -19.36
CA SER A 366 -12.37 -5.51 -20.61
C SER A 366 -13.24 -5.77 -21.85
N CYS A 367 -14.16 -6.74 -21.80
CA CYS A 367 -15.10 -7.00 -22.88
C CYS A 367 -15.98 -5.78 -23.19
N VAL A 368 -16.55 -5.15 -22.15
CA VAL A 368 -17.33 -3.91 -22.28
C VAL A 368 -16.47 -2.77 -22.83
N VAL A 369 -15.31 -2.52 -22.21
CA VAL A 369 -14.43 -1.41 -22.60
C VAL A 369 -13.96 -1.56 -24.05
N ASN A 370 -13.55 -2.76 -24.45
CA ASN A 370 -13.09 -3.04 -25.80
C ASN A 370 -14.21 -2.88 -26.83
N TYR A 371 -15.41 -3.40 -26.56
CA TYR A 371 -16.54 -3.28 -27.47
C TYR A 371 -16.91 -1.80 -27.70
N LEU A 372 -17.02 -1.02 -26.62
CA LEU A 372 -17.29 0.43 -26.72
C LEU A 372 -16.18 1.18 -27.47
N ARG A 373 -14.91 0.85 -27.20
CA ARG A 373 -13.75 1.48 -27.87
C ARG A 373 -13.72 1.13 -29.37
N TRP A 374 -14.02 -0.11 -29.71
CA TRP A 374 -14.04 -0.61 -31.08
C TRP A 374 -15.16 0.02 -31.92
N VAL A 375 -16.37 0.11 -31.36
CA VAL A 375 -17.49 0.82 -32.01
C VAL A 375 -17.15 2.30 -32.18
N LYS A 376 -16.63 2.97 -31.14
CA LYS A 376 -16.22 4.38 -31.20
C LYS A 376 -15.13 4.64 -32.26
N ALA A 377 -14.23 3.68 -32.47
CA ALA A 377 -13.15 3.77 -33.45
C ALA A 377 -13.58 3.45 -34.90
N GLY A 378 -14.85 3.13 -35.14
CA GLY A 378 -15.35 2.82 -36.50
C GLY A 378 -15.03 1.40 -36.96
N LEU A 379 -15.11 0.41 -36.06
CA LEU A 379 -15.04 -1.03 -36.39
C LEU A 379 -13.71 -1.47 -37.04
N PRO A 380 -12.54 -1.05 -36.53
CA PRO A 380 -11.26 -1.39 -37.14
C PRO A 380 -11.03 -2.91 -37.19
N ALA A 381 -10.39 -3.37 -38.26
CA ALA A 381 -10.12 -4.80 -38.47
C ALA A 381 -9.18 -5.41 -37.41
N GLN A 382 -8.37 -4.58 -36.75
CA GLN A 382 -7.52 -4.95 -35.62
C GLN A 382 -7.48 -3.79 -34.62
N MET A 383 -7.52 -4.12 -33.33
CA MET A 383 -7.44 -3.12 -32.26
C MET A 383 -6.80 -3.74 -31.01
N PRO A 384 -5.84 -3.06 -30.35
CA PRO A 384 -5.32 -3.53 -29.08
C PRO A 384 -6.41 -3.52 -28.00
N SER A 385 -6.56 -4.66 -27.31
CA SER A 385 -7.35 -4.78 -26.09
C SER A 385 -6.83 -3.83 -25.01
N VAL A 386 -7.71 -3.38 -24.11
CA VAL A 386 -7.30 -2.88 -22.79
C VAL A 386 -6.75 -4.02 -21.93
N SER A 387 -5.97 -3.69 -20.91
CA SER A 387 -5.36 -4.68 -20.02
C SER A 387 -6.38 -5.26 -19.01
N PRO A 388 -6.76 -6.55 -19.12
CA PRO A 388 -7.57 -7.21 -18.10
C PRO A 388 -6.77 -7.41 -16.81
N ARG A 389 -5.43 -7.53 -16.90
CA ARG A 389 -4.55 -7.59 -15.73
C ARG A 389 -4.66 -6.33 -14.89
N MET A 390 -4.58 -5.14 -15.51
CA MET A 390 -4.74 -3.87 -14.80
C MET A 390 -6.14 -3.75 -14.17
N LEU A 391 -7.20 -4.04 -14.92
CA LEU A 391 -8.57 -3.96 -14.38
C LEU A 391 -8.79 -4.92 -13.22
N TYR A 392 -8.28 -6.15 -13.31
CA TYR A 392 -8.39 -7.12 -12.22
C TYR A 392 -7.59 -6.69 -10.97
N THR A 393 -6.36 -6.22 -11.16
CA THR A 393 -5.54 -5.68 -10.05
C THR A 393 -6.21 -4.47 -9.39
N LEU A 394 -6.80 -3.57 -10.17
CA LEU A 394 -7.54 -2.43 -9.64
C LEU A 394 -8.89 -2.82 -9.05
N ALA A 395 -9.55 -3.87 -9.54
CA ALA A 395 -10.79 -4.36 -8.98
C ALA A 395 -10.59 -4.81 -7.53
N ARG A 396 -9.58 -5.66 -7.30
CA ARG A 396 -9.14 -6.07 -5.96
C ARG A 396 -8.74 -4.87 -5.10
N ARG A 397 -8.18 -3.83 -5.72
CA ARG A 397 -7.81 -2.59 -5.04
C ARG A 397 -9.04 -1.81 -4.53
N HIS A 398 -10.10 -1.74 -5.29
CA HIS A 398 -11.26 -0.93 -4.92
C HIS A 398 -12.41 -1.74 -4.31
N ASP A 399 -12.13 -2.99 -3.96
CA ASP A 399 -13.13 -3.89 -3.38
C ASP A 399 -13.44 -3.55 -1.92
N GLU A 400 -14.64 -3.92 -1.49
CA GLU A 400 -15.17 -3.60 -0.16
C GLU A 400 -14.99 -4.76 0.85
N TYR A 401 -14.38 -5.86 0.43
CA TYR A 401 -14.18 -7.04 1.29
C TYR A 401 -12.93 -6.92 2.15
N GLU A 402 -13.08 -7.16 3.46
CA GLU A 402 -11.96 -7.18 4.40
C GLU A 402 -11.06 -8.41 4.20
N GLY A 403 -9.77 -8.17 3.94
CA GLY A 403 -8.69 -9.17 3.96
C GLY A 403 -8.16 -9.64 2.59
N GLU A 404 -6.88 -10.03 2.54
CA GLU A 404 -6.13 -10.34 1.30
C GLU A 404 -6.36 -11.77 0.75
N ASN A 405 -7.04 -12.63 1.52
CA ASN A 405 -7.04 -14.08 1.31
C ASN A 405 -8.17 -14.59 0.40
N TYR A 406 -8.79 -13.71 -0.41
CA TYR A 406 -9.79 -14.13 -1.38
C TYR A 406 -9.25 -14.06 -2.80
N GLU A 407 -9.62 -15.09 -3.58
CA GLU A 407 -9.53 -15.06 -5.03
C GLU A 407 -10.84 -14.51 -5.60
N GLY A 408 -10.74 -13.68 -6.65
CA GLY A 408 -11.88 -12.97 -7.25
C GLY A 408 -11.95 -11.47 -6.92
N SER A 409 -13.03 -10.81 -7.35
CA SER A 409 -13.34 -9.41 -7.00
C SER A 409 -14.83 -9.10 -7.32
N SER A 410 -15.30 -7.88 -7.03
CA SER A 410 -16.64 -7.37 -7.32
C SER A 410 -16.71 -6.52 -8.61
N CYS A 411 -17.90 -6.39 -9.19
CA CYS A 411 -18.12 -5.54 -10.36
C CYS A 411 -17.91 -4.06 -10.02
N ARG A 412 -18.41 -3.62 -8.86
CA ARG A 412 -18.20 -2.26 -8.36
C ARG A 412 -16.72 -1.95 -8.15
N GLY A 413 -15.96 -2.88 -7.58
CA GLY A 413 -14.51 -2.72 -7.41
C GLY A 413 -13.81 -2.44 -8.74
N ALA A 414 -14.11 -3.24 -9.77
CA ALA A 414 -13.54 -3.05 -11.11
C ALA A 414 -13.90 -1.68 -11.72
N LEU A 415 -15.16 -1.24 -11.60
CA LEU A 415 -15.62 0.06 -12.09
C LEU A 415 -14.99 1.23 -11.33
N LYS A 416 -14.88 1.16 -10.00
CA LYS A 416 -14.17 2.16 -9.18
C LYS A 416 -12.70 2.25 -9.58
N GLY A 417 -12.06 1.11 -9.85
CA GLY A 417 -10.71 1.05 -10.39
C GLY A 417 -10.56 1.80 -11.70
N TRP A 418 -11.41 1.47 -12.67
CA TRP A 418 -11.41 2.12 -13.98
C TRP A 418 -11.77 3.61 -13.91
N PHE A 419 -12.70 4.01 -13.05
CA PHE A 419 -13.09 5.40 -12.82
C PHE A 419 -11.94 6.26 -12.32
N ASN A 420 -11.18 5.78 -11.33
CA ASN A 420 -10.14 6.56 -10.69
C ASN A 420 -8.81 6.57 -11.47
N HIS A 421 -8.52 5.53 -12.25
CA HIS A 421 -7.19 5.34 -12.86
C HIS A 421 -7.19 5.26 -14.39
N GLY A 422 -8.36 5.09 -15.01
CA GLY A 422 -8.43 4.64 -16.40
C GLY A 422 -7.92 3.20 -16.57
N VAL A 423 -7.64 2.79 -17.80
CA VAL A 423 -7.06 1.48 -18.11
C VAL A 423 -6.04 1.57 -19.24
N CYS A 424 -4.85 0.98 -19.06
CA CYS A 424 -3.82 0.92 -20.10
C CYS A 424 -4.15 -0.15 -21.14
N LEU A 425 -3.39 -0.16 -22.25
CA LEU A 425 -3.54 -1.19 -23.27
C LEU A 425 -2.83 -2.48 -22.85
N GLU A 426 -3.24 -3.61 -23.41
CA GLU A 426 -2.66 -4.91 -23.13
C GLU A 426 -1.12 -4.95 -23.27
N PRO A 427 -0.49 -4.31 -24.27
CA PRO A 427 0.97 -4.29 -24.37
C PRO A 427 1.70 -3.55 -23.25
N ASP A 428 1.01 -2.69 -22.48
CA ASP A 428 1.55 -1.97 -21.33
C ASP A 428 1.54 -2.83 -20.06
N TRP A 429 0.53 -3.68 -19.91
CA TRP A 429 0.44 -4.61 -18.79
C TRP A 429 -0.21 -5.92 -19.24
N PRO A 430 0.59 -6.81 -19.85
CA PRO A 430 0.04 -8.02 -20.45
C PRO A 430 -0.47 -8.98 -19.39
N TYR A 431 -1.56 -9.66 -19.71
CA TYR A 431 -2.07 -10.77 -18.93
C TYR A 431 -1.26 -12.03 -19.23
N LEU A 432 -0.50 -12.48 -18.24
CA LEU A 432 0.16 -13.76 -18.24
C LEU A 432 -0.52 -14.64 -17.18
N PRO A 433 -1.21 -15.74 -17.56
CA PRO A 433 -1.88 -16.61 -16.61
C PRO A 433 -0.93 -17.09 -15.52
N GLU A 434 -1.37 -17.01 -14.27
CA GLU A 434 -0.63 -17.46 -13.07
C GLU A 434 0.74 -16.79 -12.82
N LYS A 435 1.15 -15.84 -13.67
CA LYS A 435 2.40 -15.07 -13.54
C LYS A 435 2.14 -13.67 -13.02
N SER A 436 3.01 -13.24 -12.11
CA SER A 436 3.06 -11.85 -11.63
C SER A 436 4.08 -11.06 -12.46
N ASN A 437 3.60 -10.24 -13.40
CA ASN A 437 4.43 -9.35 -14.19
C ASN A 437 4.07 -7.87 -13.92
N PRO A 438 5.09 -6.99 -13.80
CA PRO A 438 4.88 -5.56 -13.65
C PRO A 438 4.37 -4.93 -14.95
N ALA A 439 3.83 -3.73 -14.82
CA ALA A 439 3.46 -2.88 -15.95
C ALA A 439 4.72 -2.23 -16.56
N LYS A 440 4.62 -1.77 -17.81
CA LYS A 440 5.64 -0.92 -18.44
C LYS A 440 5.61 0.48 -17.83
N TYR A 441 6.78 1.13 -17.80
CA TYR A 441 6.88 2.49 -17.27
C TYR A 441 5.96 3.44 -18.04
N GLY A 442 5.30 4.34 -17.31
CA GLY A 442 4.32 5.29 -17.86
C GLY A 442 2.93 4.68 -18.17
N PHE A 443 2.66 3.44 -17.79
CA PHE A 443 1.33 2.81 -18.01
C PHE A 443 0.19 3.65 -17.42
N ALA A 444 0.40 4.28 -16.26
CA ALA A 444 -0.61 5.10 -15.60
C ALA A 444 -0.99 6.33 -16.46
N THR A 445 -0.01 7.01 -17.06
CA THR A 445 -0.23 8.13 -17.98
C THR A 445 -0.97 7.70 -19.26
N ARG A 446 -0.74 6.46 -19.71
CA ARG A 446 -1.48 5.90 -20.86
C ARG A 446 -2.88 5.39 -20.45
N ALA A 447 -3.04 4.95 -19.20
CA ALA A 447 -4.31 4.46 -18.67
C ALA A 447 -5.38 5.56 -18.64
N VAL A 448 -5.00 6.78 -18.25
CA VAL A 448 -5.91 7.93 -18.23
C VAL A 448 -6.45 8.34 -19.61
N GLN A 449 -5.91 7.77 -20.70
CA GLN A 449 -6.44 7.95 -22.06
C GLN A 449 -7.65 7.05 -22.34
N ASN A 450 -7.90 6.01 -21.55
CA ASN A 450 -9.07 5.14 -21.66
C ASN A 450 -9.83 5.14 -20.32
N THR A 451 -10.60 6.20 -20.06
CA THR A 451 -11.26 6.41 -18.78
C THR A 451 -12.76 6.10 -18.84
N LEU A 452 -13.33 5.85 -17.67
CA LEU A 452 -14.77 5.75 -17.47
C LEU A 452 -15.34 7.16 -17.28
N GLY A 453 -16.38 7.50 -18.03
CA GLY A 453 -17.09 8.76 -17.89
C GLY A 453 -18.11 8.72 -16.76
N VAL A 454 -19.12 7.86 -16.91
CA VAL A 454 -20.18 7.65 -15.93
C VAL A 454 -20.49 6.16 -15.82
N TYR A 455 -20.95 5.75 -14.64
CA TYR A 455 -21.47 4.42 -14.40
C TYR A 455 -22.70 4.48 -13.50
N TYR A 456 -23.66 3.60 -13.78
CA TYR A 456 -24.94 3.50 -13.08
C TYR A 456 -25.27 2.05 -12.81
N ARG A 457 -25.81 1.74 -11.63
CA ARG A 457 -26.30 0.41 -11.28
C ARG A 457 -27.67 0.19 -11.89
N ILE A 458 -27.92 -0.98 -12.45
CA ILE A 458 -29.22 -1.37 -12.99
C ILE A 458 -29.90 -2.33 -11.99
N ASP A 459 -31.21 -2.21 -11.81
CA ASP A 459 -31.99 -3.22 -11.10
C ASP A 459 -32.02 -4.51 -11.92
N THR A 460 -31.39 -5.57 -11.41
CA THR A 460 -31.28 -6.85 -12.11
C THR A 460 -32.62 -7.56 -12.28
N SER A 461 -33.64 -7.21 -11.49
CA SER A 461 -35.00 -7.74 -11.64
C SER A 461 -35.78 -7.09 -12.78
N SER A 462 -35.35 -5.92 -13.26
CA SER A 462 -35.99 -5.19 -14.34
C SER A 462 -35.35 -5.52 -15.69
N ILE A 463 -35.91 -6.52 -16.39
CA ILE A 463 -35.47 -6.90 -17.74
C ILE A 463 -35.55 -5.73 -18.71
N THR A 464 -36.61 -4.91 -18.61
CA THR A 464 -36.82 -3.75 -19.48
C THR A 464 -35.73 -2.70 -19.30
N ASP A 465 -35.28 -2.44 -18.06
CA ASP A 465 -34.21 -1.46 -17.81
C ASP A 465 -32.87 -1.96 -18.34
N MET A 466 -32.62 -3.26 -18.23
CA MET A 466 -31.44 -3.92 -18.83
C MET A 466 -31.46 -3.81 -20.35
N GLN A 467 -32.59 -4.09 -21.01
CA GLN A 467 -32.75 -3.95 -22.46
C GLN A 467 -32.55 -2.49 -22.89
N ALA A 468 -33.14 -1.53 -22.18
CA ALA A 468 -32.97 -0.11 -22.45
C ALA A 468 -31.51 0.34 -22.29
N ALA A 469 -30.84 -0.11 -21.23
CA ALA A 469 -29.42 0.15 -20.99
C ALA A 469 -28.56 -0.39 -22.14
N ILE A 470 -28.80 -1.63 -22.58
CA ILE A 470 -28.07 -2.25 -23.70
C ILE A 470 -28.32 -1.49 -25.00
N ALA A 471 -29.57 -1.15 -25.33
CA ALA A 471 -29.89 -0.42 -26.55
C ALA A 471 -29.25 0.98 -26.59
N GLN A 472 -29.22 1.69 -25.45
CA GLN A 472 -28.69 3.04 -25.36
C GLN A 472 -27.16 3.08 -25.28
N HIS A 473 -26.56 2.20 -24.49
CA HIS A 473 -25.13 2.21 -24.19
C HIS A 473 -24.33 1.15 -24.94
N ARG A 474 -24.99 0.28 -25.72
CA ARG A 474 -24.44 -0.83 -26.51
C ARG A 474 -23.84 -1.98 -25.72
N ALA A 475 -23.41 -1.76 -24.47
CA ALA A 475 -22.91 -2.82 -23.60
C ALA A 475 -23.21 -2.54 -22.12
N VAL A 476 -23.47 -3.60 -21.37
CA VAL A 476 -23.66 -3.60 -19.91
C VAL A 476 -22.66 -4.55 -19.29
N PHE A 477 -21.99 -4.11 -18.22
CA PHE A 477 -21.11 -4.96 -17.43
C PHE A 477 -21.96 -5.71 -16.40
N ALA A 478 -21.92 -7.05 -16.42
CA ALA A 478 -22.83 -7.87 -15.64
C ALA A 478 -22.10 -9.04 -14.98
N SER A 479 -22.72 -9.59 -13.93
CA SER A 479 -22.28 -10.83 -13.30
C SER A 479 -23.46 -11.72 -12.88
N ALA A 480 -23.25 -13.03 -12.90
CA ALA A 480 -24.24 -14.04 -12.51
C ALA A 480 -23.55 -15.31 -12.00
N PHE A 481 -24.28 -16.13 -11.24
CA PHE A 481 -23.83 -17.48 -10.91
C PHE A 481 -23.89 -18.40 -12.13
N THR A 482 -22.83 -19.15 -12.38
CA THR A 482 -22.77 -20.13 -13.46
C THR A 482 -23.30 -21.50 -13.01
N HIS A 483 -23.66 -22.32 -13.98
CA HIS A 483 -24.16 -23.69 -13.80
C HIS A 483 -23.73 -24.56 -15.00
N ALA A 484 -24.01 -25.86 -14.95
CA ALA A 484 -23.54 -26.85 -15.93
C ALA A 484 -23.90 -26.54 -17.40
N GLY A 485 -24.94 -25.72 -17.63
CA GLY A 485 -25.33 -25.28 -18.97
C GLY A 485 -24.28 -24.43 -19.66
N TRP A 486 -23.49 -23.66 -18.89
CA TRP A 486 -22.41 -22.81 -19.42
C TRP A 486 -21.25 -23.63 -19.98
N ASP A 487 -20.99 -24.81 -19.41
CA ASP A 487 -19.95 -25.73 -19.88
C ASP A 487 -20.38 -26.50 -21.14
N ALA A 488 -21.69 -26.63 -21.36
CA ALA A 488 -22.29 -27.41 -22.44
C ALA A 488 -22.60 -26.61 -23.71
N VAL A 489 -22.30 -25.31 -23.73
CA VAL A 489 -22.58 -24.45 -24.89
C VAL A 489 -21.74 -24.89 -26.10
N PRO A 490 -22.36 -25.23 -27.24
CA PRO A 490 -21.64 -25.72 -28.41
C PRO A 490 -20.84 -24.60 -29.08
N HIS A 491 -19.67 -24.96 -29.62
CA HIS A 491 -18.88 -24.08 -30.46
C HIS A 491 -19.48 -23.98 -31.87
N SER A 492 -19.68 -22.77 -32.36
CA SER A 492 -20.06 -22.49 -33.74
C SER A 492 -19.37 -21.21 -34.27
N ALA A 493 -19.52 -20.95 -35.57
CA ALA A 493 -18.98 -19.75 -36.20
C ALA A 493 -19.61 -18.47 -35.62
N ALA A 494 -18.92 -17.34 -35.77
CA ALA A 494 -19.44 -16.05 -35.31
C ALA A 494 -20.83 -15.77 -35.94
N PRO A 495 -21.80 -15.33 -35.15
CA PRO A 495 -23.21 -15.28 -35.55
C PRO A 495 -23.45 -14.11 -36.51
N LYS A 496 -24.34 -14.29 -37.48
CA LYS A 496 -24.73 -13.26 -38.46
C LYS A 496 -26.17 -12.80 -38.28
N VAL A 497 -26.99 -13.62 -37.61
CA VAL A 497 -28.38 -13.33 -37.24
C VAL A 497 -28.64 -13.84 -35.82
N HIS A 498 -29.70 -13.37 -35.17
CA HIS A 498 -30.06 -13.76 -33.80
C HIS A 498 -30.25 -15.27 -33.63
N ALA A 499 -30.78 -15.94 -34.64
CA ALA A 499 -31.01 -17.38 -34.64
C ALA A 499 -29.72 -18.23 -34.66
N ASP A 500 -28.56 -17.64 -34.98
CA ASP A 500 -27.28 -18.36 -34.97
C ASP A 500 -26.71 -18.54 -33.56
N LEU A 501 -27.24 -17.80 -32.57
CA LEU A 501 -26.73 -17.82 -31.20
C LEU A 501 -27.25 -19.04 -30.43
N PRO A 502 -26.36 -19.85 -29.82
CA PRO A 502 -26.79 -20.91 -28.92
C PRO A 502 -27.35 -20.33 -27.62
N VAL A 503 -28.43 -20.90 -27.13
CA VAL A 503 -29.00 -20.57 -25.80
C VAL A 503 -28.33 -21.42 -24.75
N ILE A 504 -27.93 -20.81 -23.63
CA ILE A 504 -27.39 -21.52 -22.47
C ILE A 504 -28.53 -22.34 -21.84
N ALA A 505 -28.34 -23.66 -21.77
CA ALA A 505 -29.37 -24.56 -21.25
C ALA A 505 -29.53 -24.39 -19.73
N PHE A 506 -30.67 -23.84 -19.31
CA PHE A 506 -31.01 -23.64 -17.91
C PHE A 506 -32.03 -24.70 -17.44
N ASP A 507 -31.76 -25.35 -16.32
CA ASP A 507 -32.57 -26.44 -15.77
C ASP A 507 -33.68 -25.94 -14.83
N GLY A 508 -33.84 -24.62 -14.70
CA GLY A 508 -34.82 -23.99 -13.81
C GLY A 508 -34.35 -23.86 -12.36
N ARG A 509 -33.12 -24.30 -12.02
CA ARG A 509 -32.62 -24.28 -10.65
C ARG A 509 -31.59 -23.19 -10.45
N ARG A 510 -31.84 -22.34 -9.45
CA ARG A 510 -30.88 -21.32 -9.04
C ARG A 510 -29.56 -21.93 -8.60
N SER A 511 -28.45 -21.36 -9.08
CA SER A 511 -27.10 -21.64 -8.62
C SER A 511 -26.68 -20.65 -7.54
N GLU A 512 -25.90 -21.10 -6.56
CA GLU A 512 -25.31 -20.28 -5.49
C GLU A 512 -23.77 -20.33 -5.52
N THR A 513 -23.19 -20.90 -6.58
CA THR A 513 -21.74 -21.08 -6.70
C THR A 513 -21.25 -20.70 -8.11
N GLY A 514 -19.94 -20.41 -8.24
CA GLY A 514 -19.33 -20.13 -9.55
C GLY A 514 -19.72 -18.77 -10.14
N GLY A 515 -19.57 -17.69 -9.37
CA GLY A 515 -19.89 -16.34 -9.82
C GLY A 515 -18.97 -15.87 -10.95
N HIS A 516 -19.55 -15.41 -12.05
CA HIS A 516 -18.84 -15.01 -13.27
C HIS A 516 -19.24 -13.62 -13.75
N ALA A 517 -18.28 -12.88 -14.30
CA ALA A 517 -18.48 -11.53 -14.84
C ALA A 517 -18.23 -11.50 -16.34
N PHE A 518 -19.08 -10.79 -17.08
CA PHE A 518 -19.14 -10.79 -18.54
C PHE A 518 -19.77 -9.50 -19.07
N ALA A 519 -19.86 -9.37 -20.40
CA ALA A 519 -20.54 -8.26 -21.06
C ALA A 519 -21.86 -8.72 -21.68
N LEU A 520 -22.92 -7.94 -21.49
CA LEU A 520 -24.17 -8.07 -22.25
C LEU A 520 -24.18 -7.01 -23.35
N ILE A 521 -24.30 -7.44 -24.61
CA ILE A 521 -24.16 -6.57 -25.79
C ILE A 521 -25.43 -6.48 -26.64
N GLY A 522 -26.46 -7.24 -26.28
CA GLY A 522 -27.71 -7.31 -27.03
C GLY A 522 -28.81 -8.07 -26.29
N PHE A 523 -29.96 -8.20 -26.93
CA PHE A 523 -31.11 -8.97 -26.47
C PHE A 523 -32.00 -9.39 -27.65
N ASN A 524 -32.82 -10.41 -27.43
CA ASN A 524 -33.89 -10.84 -28.32
C ASN A 524 -35.04 -11.45 -27.51
N ALA A 525 -36.04 -12.02 -28.17
CA ALA A 525 -37.20 -12.62 -27.50
C ALA A 525 -36.87 -13.73 -26.48
N GLN A 526 -35.69 -14.37 -26.56
CA GLN A 526 -35.30 -15.47 -25.67
C GLN A 526 -34.49 -15.00 -24.46
N GLY A 527 -33.70 -13.93 -24.60
CA GLY A 527 -32.79 -13.51 -23.53
C GLY A 527 -31.79 -12.42 -23.94
N PHE A 528 -30.75 -12.27 -23.12
CA PHE A 528 -29.64 -11.35 -23.38
C PHE A 528 -28.52 -12.01 -24.17
N ILE A 529 -27.93 -11.28 -25.11
CA ILE A 529 -26.75 -11.71 -25.86
C ILE A 529 -25.52 -11.41 -25.01
N LEU A 530 -24.87 -12.48 -24.57
CA LEU A 530 -23.69 -12.46 -23.73
C LEU A 530 -22.43 -12.59 -24.58
N GLN A 531 -21.45 -11.73 -24.32
CA GLN A 531 -20.06 -11.95 -24.73
C GLN A 531 -19.27 -12.51 -23.54
N ASN A 532 -18.71 -13.70 -23.73
CA ASN A 532 -17.90 -14.35 -22.69
C ASN A 532 -16.40 -14.01 -22.84
N SER A 533 -15.60 -14.45 -21.87
CA SER A 533 -14.14 -14.33 -21.84
C SER A 533 -13.43 -15.69 -21.76
N TRP A 534 -14.02 -16.72 -22.39
CA TRP A 534 -13.49 -18.09 -22.47
C TRP A 534 -12.98 -18.43 -23.89
N GLY A 535 -12.55 -17.42 -24.62
CA GLY A 535 -12.02 -17.53 -25.98
C GLY A 535 -13.09 -17.68 -27.07
N GLY A 536 -12.68 -17.42 -28.31
CA GLY A 536 -13.57 -17.46 -29.49
C GLY A 536 -14.10 -18.85 -29.87
N LYS A 537 -13.68 -19.90 -29.16
CA LYS A 537 -14.17 -21.28 -29.35
C LYS A 537 -15.33 -21.64 -28.43
N TRP A 538 -15.74 -20.75 -27.54
CA TRP A 538 -16.93 -20.95 -26.70
C TRP A 538 -18.14 -20.26 -27.36
N GLY A 539 -19.27 -20.96 -27.42
CA GLY A 539 -20.49 -20.45 -28.08
C GLY A 539 -20.30 -20.18 -29.58
N ALA A 540 -21.10 -19.26 -30.11
CA ALA A 540 -20.98 -18.76 -31.48
C ALA A 540 -19.91 -17.66 -31.51
N GLY A 541 -18.66 -18.01 -31.80
CA GLY A 541 -17.55 -17.05 -31.89
C GLY A 541 -17.30 -16.23 -30.61
N GLY A 542 -17.62 -16.77 -29.43
CA GLY A 542 -17.54 -16.08 -28.13
C GLY A 542 -18.88 -15.64 -27.53
N PHE A 543 -19.99 -15.83 -28.26
CA PHE A 543 -21.31 -15.31 -27.89
C PHE A 543 -22.34 -16.43 -27.64
N ALA A 544 -23.27 -16.17 -26.72
CA ALA A 544 -24.42 -17.04 -26.44
C ALA A 544 -25.61 -16.21 -25.93
N VAL A 545 -26.79 -16.83 -25.86
CA VAL A 545 -27.98 -16.22 -25.23
C VAL A 545 -28.14 -16.73 -23.81
N LEU A 546 -28.14 -15.81 -22.85
CA LEU A 546 -28.55 -16.05 -21.48
C LEU A 546 -30.05 -15.78 -21.36
N SER A 547 -30.85 -16.82 -21.12
CA SER A 547 -32.32 -16.67 -21.09
C SER A 547 -32.78 -15.74 -19.96
N TYR A 548 -33.93 -15.08 -20.13
CA TYR A 548 -34.47 -14.20 -19.08
C TYR A 548 -34.76 -14.94 -17.77
N LEU A 549 -35.21 -16.19 -17.86
CA LEU A 549 -35.46 -17.04 -16.68
C LEU A 549 -34.16 -17.31 -15.90
N ASP A 550 -33.09 -17.63 -16.62
CA ASP A 550 -31.77 -17.87 -16.05
C ASP A 550 -31.21 -16.59 -15.41
N TRP A 551 -31.28 -15.46 -16.11
CA TRP A 551 -30.88 -14.16 -15.56
C TRP A 551 -31.62 -13.82 -14.27
N LEU A 552 -32.95 -13.92 -14.24
CA LEU A 552 -33.74 -13.60 -13.05
C LEU A 552 -33.42 -14.52 -11.86
N ALA A 553 -33.03 -15.77 -12.13
CA ALA A 553 -32.64 -16.72 -11.09
C ALA A 553 -31.22 -16.47 -10.56
N ASN A 554 -30.27 -16.14 -11.44
CA ASN A 554 -28.84 -16.23 -11.16
C ASN A 554 -28.07 -14.89 -11.20
N ALA A 555 -28.69 -13.79 -11.61
CA ALA A 555 -28.03 -12.48 -11.68
C ALA A 555 -27.51 -12.00 -10.32
N MET A 556 -26.32 -11.44 -10.32
CA MET A 556 -25.68 -10.83 -9.16
C MET A 556 -25.72 -9.30 -9.28
N ASP A 557 -25.09 -8.76 -10.32
CA ASP A 557 -24.94 -7.31 -10.52
C ASP A 557 -25.01 -6.93 -12.00
N ALA A 558 -25.45 -5.70 -12.27
CA ALA A 558 -25.48 -5.11 -13.61
C ALA A 558 -25.20 -3.61 -13.57
N TRP A 559 -24.33 -3.15 -14.48
CA TRP A 559 -23.82 -1.79 -14.50
C TRP A 559 -23.73 -1.24 -15.92
N VAL A 560 -24.30 -0.06 -16.11
CA VAL A 560 -24.01 0.79 -17.28
C VAL A 560 -22.62 1.38 -17.10
N ALA A 561 -21.84 1.38 -18.17
CA ALA A 561 -20.58 2.11 -18.25
C ALA A 561 -20.49 2.87 -19.59
N SER A 562 -20.02 4.11 -19.56
CA SER A 562 -19.79 4.92 -20.76
C SER A 562 -18.36 5.44 -20.81
N LEU A 563 -17.74 5.41 -22.00
CA LEU A 563 -16.37 5.89 -22.18
C LEU A 563 -16.27 7.39 -21.87
N GLY A 564 -15.27 7.75 -21.07
CA GLY A 564 -14.89 9.12 -20.82
C GLY A 564 -14.21 9.77 -22.03
N VAL A 565 -14.17 11.10 -22.04
CA VAL A 565 -13.39 11.86 -23.00
C VAL A 565 -11.92 11.87 -22.53
N PRO A 566 -10.95 11.42 -23.36
CA PRO A 566 -9.54 11.52 -23.03
C PRO A 566 -9.17 12.97 -22.70
N GLY A 567 -8.40 13.18 -21.64
CA GLY A 567 -8.06 14.54 -21.20
C GLY A 567 -9.09 15.23 -20.32
N VAL A 568 -10.36 14.77 -20.22
CA VAL A 568 -11.31 15.30 -19.21
C VAL A 568 -11.04 14.72 -17.84
N ILE A 569 -10.56 13.48 -17.75
CA ILE A 569 -10.04 12.95 -16.47
C ILE A 569 -8.62 13.44 -16.20
N ALA A 570 -7.75 13.60 -17.21
CA ALA A 570 -6.48 14.28 -16.99
C ALA A 570 -6.69 15.73 -16.56
N GLY A 571 -7.71 16.39 -17.11
CA GLY A 571 -8.24 17.68 -16.67
C GLY A 571 -8.97 17.58 -15.34
N ARG A 572 -9.62 16.49 -14.95
CA ARG A 572 -10.15 16.31 -13.58
C ARG A 572 -9.05 16.00 -12.57
N LEU A 573 -7.91 15.45 -12.99
CA LEU A 573 -6.72 15.17 -12.19
C LEU A 573 -5.74 16.37 -12.18
N ALA A 574 -5.75 17.19 -13.23
CA ALA A 574 -4.96 18.43 -13.36
C ALA A 574 -5.75 19.65 -12.87
N VAL A 575 -7.07 19.67 -13.08
CA VAL A 575 -8.08 20.49 -12.39
C VAL A 575 -8.64 19.79 -11.14
N ALA A 576 -8.12 18.62 -10.73
CA ALA A 576 -7.99 18.32 -9.29
C ALA A 576 -6.93 19.24 -8.66
N GLY A 577 -6.22 20.02 -9.48
CA GLY A 577 -5.59 21.28 -9.11
C GLY A 577 -6.53 22.51 -9.08
N THR A 578 -7.77 22.46 -9.59
CA THR A 578 -8.78 23.55 -9.56
C THR A 578 -10.21 23.03 -9.87
N GLY A 579 -11.01 22.63 -8.87
CA GLY A 579 -12.26 21.87 -9.06
C GLY A 579 -13.48 22.62 -9.65
N SER A 580 -14.54 21.85 -9.94
CA SER A 580 -15.92 22.30 -10.16
C SER A 580 -16.87 21.15 -9.77
N GLY A 581 -18.01 21.27 -9.07
CA GLY A 581 -18.82 22.39 -8.57
C GLY A 581 -20.26 21.87 -8.36
N GLY A 582 -20.94 22.30 -7.30
CA GLY A 582 -22.38 22.09 -7.00
C GLY A 582 -22.64 21.28 -5.71
N ALA A 583 -23.40 21.72 -4.71
CA ALA A 583 -24.48 22.72 -4.66
C ALA A 583 -24.42 23.60 -3.40
N ALA A 584 -24.90 24.83 -3.56
CA ALA A 584 -24.96 25.87 -2.53
C ALA A 584 -26.03 25.56 -1.46
N GLY A 585 -25.62 25.70 -0.20
CA GLY A 585 -26.50 25.66 0.96
C GLY A 585 -25.73 25.70 2.28
N ILE A 586 -25.62 26.91 2.84
CA ILE A 586 -25.26 27.22 4.25
C ILE A 586 -23.78 26.99 4.62
N SER A 587 -23.05 28.08 4.86
CA SER A 587 -21.81 28.18 5.68
C SER A 587 -20.70 27.11 5.56
N THR A 588 -20.54 26.43 4.42
CA THR A 588 -19.58 25.33 4.25
C THR A 588 -18.30 25.78 3.54
N ALA A 589 -17.17 25.19 3.91
CA ALA A 589 -15.85 25.48 3.31
C ALA A 589 -15.86 25.29 1.78
N ASP A 590 -15.05 26.05 1.05
CA ASP A 590 -14.94 25.91 -0.41
C ASP A 590 -14.12 24.67 -0.78
N ARG A 591 -14.78 23.51 -0.74
CA ARG A 591 -14.19 22.20 -1.03
C ARG A 591 -13.71 22.05 -2.47
N SER A 592 -14.07 22.95 -3.38
CA SER A 592 -13.55 22.93 -4.76
C SER A 592 -12.04 23.19 -4.83
N LYS A 593 -11.49 23.81 -3.77
CA LYS A 593 -10.07 24.13 -3.63
C LYS A 593 -9.28 23.04 -2.90
N TRP A 594 -9.93 22.05 -2.32
CA TRP A 594 -9.26 20.97 -1.59
C TRP A 594 -8.68 19.95 -2.56
N TRP A 595 -7.62 19.26 -2.15
CA TRP A 595 -7.21 18.05 -2.85
C TRP A 595 -8.30 16.99 -2.74
N ASP A 596 -8.45 16.22 -3.81
CA ASP A 596 -9.24 15.00 -3.72
C ASP A 596 -8.57 13.98 -2.79
N THR A 597 -9.34 12.97 -2.41
CA THR A 597 -8.90 11.90 -1.51
C THR A 597 -7.69 11.14 -2.06
N ALA A 598 -7.60 10.93 -3.38
CA ALA A 598 -6.51 10.16 -3.98
C ALA A 598 -5.17 10.91 -3.86
N LEU A 599 -5.16 12.21 -4.16
CA LEU A 599 -3.99 13.06 -3.99
C LEU A 599 -3.62 13.22 -2.51
N ALA A 600 -4.60 13.36 -1.61
CA ALA A 600 -4.33 13.38 -0.17
C ALA A 600 -3.64 12.08 0.31
N TYR A 601 -4.06 10.90 -0.18
CA TYR A 601 -3.38 9.64 0.12
C TYR A 601 -1.98 9.56 -0.50
N GLN A 602 -1.73 10.11 -1.69
CA GLN A 602 -0.38 10.15 -2.27
C GLN A 602 0.60 10.92 -1.38
N HIS A 603 0.11 11.93 -0.65
CA HIS A 603 0.87 12.72 0.31
C HIS A 603 0.78 12.20 1.75
N SER A 604 0.23 11.01 2.02
CA SER A 604 0.01 10.51 3.38
C SER A 604 0.61 9.12 3.64
N ILE A 605 1.21 8.92 4.81
CA ILE A 605 1.72 7.64 5.30
C ILE A 605 0.89 7.19 6.48
N VAL A 606 0.24 6.03 6.42
CA VAL A 606 -0.60 5.52 7.53
C VAL A 606 0.10 4.39 8.28
N LEU A 607 0.32 4.59 9.58
CA LEU A 607 0.90 3.63 10.51
C LEU A 607 -0.19 2.98 11.37
N GLY A 608 -0.09 1.67 11.51
CA GLY A 608 -0.93 0.79 12.31
C GLY A 608 -0.52 0.70 13.76
N ASN A 609 -1.33 -0.05 14.51
CA ASN A 609 -1.20 -0.18 15.96
C ASN A 609 0.05 -0.94 16.39
N ASP A 610 0.66 -1.74 15.51
CA ASP A 610 1.93 -2.43 15.78
C ASP A 610 3.15 -1.60 15.36
N GLY A 611 2.96 -0.30 15.03
CA GLY A 611 4.01 0.55 14.49
C GLY A 611 4.42 0.20 13.06
N ARG A 612 3.83 -0.84 12.47
CA ARG A 612 3.99 -1.15 11.05
C ARG A 612 2.98 -0.36 10.26
N VAL A 613 3.14 -0.28 8.95
CA VAL A 613 2.17 0.39 8.10
C VAL A 613 0.87 -0.42 8.05
N SER A 614 -0.27 0.14 8.49
CA SER A 614 -1.59 -0.53 8.54
C SER A 614 -2.33 -0.55 7.21
N ARG A 615 -2.40 0.58 6.50
CA ARG A 615 -3.17 0.71 5.26
C ARG A 615 -2.51 1.67 4.28
N TYR A 616 -2.55 1.28 3.03
CA TYR A 616 -2.44 2.15 1.88
C TYR A 616 -3.35 1.55 0.83
N LEU A 617 -4.14 2.35 0.08
CA LEU A 617 -4.75 2.01 -1.23
C LEU A 617 -4.60 0.51 -1.56
N THR A 618 -5.30 -0.34 -0.79
CA THR A 618 -5.29 -1.82 -0.81
C THR A 618 -3.96 -2.51 -1.19
N GLU A 619 -3.31 -3.07 -0.16
CA GLU A 619 -2.44 -4.27 -0.18
C GLU A 619 -1.42 -4.43 -1.33
N ASP A 620 -0.68 -3.38 -1.62
CA ASP A 620 0.64 -3.45 -2.24
C ASP A 620 1.66 -3.13 -1.09
N GLU A 621 2.49 -4.11 -0.74
CA GLU A 621 3.32 -4.24 0.48
C GLU A 621 4.21 -3.04 0.90
N GLN A 622 4.37 -2.86 2.22
CA GLN A 622 4.90 -1.69 2.96
C GLN A 622 6.13 -0.97 2.37
N PRO A 623 7.23 -1.65 1.98
CA PRO A 623 8.44 -0.94 1.51
C PRO A 623 8.25 -0.25 0.14
N ARG A 624 7.38 -0.78 -0.71
CA ARG A 624 7.20 -0.29 -2.09
C ARG A 624 6.45 1.04 -2.13
N LYS A 625 5.44 1.18 -1.27
CA LYS A 625 4.62 2.40 -1.18
C LYS A 625 5.32 3.50 -0.39
N LEU A 626 6.04 3.14 0.67
CA LEU A 626 6.78 4.12 1.47
C LEU A 626 7.88 4.79 0.65
N GLN A 627 8.68 4.02 -0.11
CA GLN A 627 9.67 4.59 -1.03
C GLN A 627 8.99 5.43 -2.12
N GLN A 628 7.84 5.01 -2.63
CA GLN A 628 7.09 5.83 -3.59
C GLN A 628 6.70 7.20 -3.00
N GLN A 629 6.12 7.24 -1.81
CA GLN A 629 5.56 8.47 -1.22
C GLN A 629 6.59 9.37 -0.54
N ALA A 630 7.61 8.79 0.10
CA ALA A 630 8.61 9.54 0.86
C ALA A 630 9.90 9.81 0.06
N TYR A 631 10.11 9.15 -1.08
CA TYR A 631 11.26 9.38 -1.95
C TYR A 631 10.83 9.78 -3.38
N VAL A 632 10.15 8.88 -4.11
CA VAL A 632 9.96 9.05 -5.57
C VAL A 632 9.05 10.23 -5.93
N LEU A 633 7.91 10.38 -5.25
CA LEU A 633 6.98 11.48 -5.51
C LEU A 633 7.57 12.86 -5.12
N PRO A 634 8.19 13.03 -3.94
CA PRO A 634 8.92 14.26 -3.61
C PRO A 634 10.05 14.57 -4.60
N ASP A 635 10.86 13.58 -4.99
CA ASP A 635 11.96 13.76 -5.95
C ASP A 635 11.44 14.23 -7.31
N GLU A 636 10.41 13.57 -7.84
CA GLU A 636 9.75 13.99 -9.09
C GLU A 636 9.26 15.43 -9.01
N TRP A 637 8.63 15.79 -7.88
CA TRP A 637 8.17 17.16 -7.68
C TRP A 637 9.34 18.15 -7.62
N PHE A 638 10.38 17.85 -6.84
CA PHE A 638 11.57 18.71 -6.72
C PHE A 638 12.29 18.94 -8.06
N ARG A 639 12.35 17.93 -8.94
CA ARG A 639 12.94 18.04 -10.29
C ARG A 639 12.15 18.95 -11.22
N LYS A 640 10.83 19.06 -11.00
CA LYS A 640 9.94 19.97 -11.75
C LYS A 640 9.97 21.41 -11.21
N GLN A 641 10.54 21.63 -10.02
CA GLN A 641 10.62 22.95 -9.38
C GLN A 641 11.95 23.64 -9.68
N ALA A 642 11.88 24.93 -10.04
CA ALA A 642 13.06 25.77 -10.25
C ALA A 642 13.72 26.26 -8.94
N GLY A 643 13.08 26.06 -7.77
CA GLY A 643 13.59 26.54 -6.49
C GLY A 643 14.91 25.88 -6.07
N GLU A 644 15.83 26.69 -5.53
CA GLU A 644 17.15 26.24 -5.06
C GLU A 644 17.09 25.32 -3.82
N ARG A 645 16.06 25.50 -2.97
CA ARG A 645 15.83 24.68 -1.77
C ARG A 645 14.74 23.65 -2.03
N LYS A 646 14.98 22.42 -1.60
CA LYS A 646 14.06 21.28 -1.70
C LYS A 646 13.52 20.95 -0.32
N ARG A 647 12.34 21.49 -0.02
CA ARG A 647 11.73 21.44 1.31
C ARG A 647 10.73 20.31 1.43
N LEU A 648 11.04 19.34 2.29
CA LEU A 648 10.09 18.31 2.71
C LEU A 648 9.52 18.69 4.07
N VAL A 649 8.19 18.79 4.17
CA VAL A 649 7.50 19.05 5.43
C VAL A 649 6.80 17.78 5.88
N LEU A 650 7.32 17.14 6.93
CA LEU A 650 6.64 16.04 7.59
C LEU A 650 5.62 16.60 8.60
N TYR A 651 4.34 16.50 8.26
CA TYR A 651 3.24 16.93 9.10
C TYR A 651 2.66 15.73 9.86
N VAL A 652 2.89 15.68 11.17
CA VAL A 652 2.43 14.61 12.05
C VAL A 652 1.20 15.11 12.81
N HIS A 653 0.04 14.59 12.46
CA HIS A 653 -1.20 14.99 13.12
C HIS A 653 -1.28 14.43 14.55
N GLY A 654 -2.22 14.93 15.36
CA GLY A 654 -2.53 14.32 16.67
C GLY A 654 -3.15 12.94 16.48
N GLY A 655 -2.58 11.88 17.09
CA GLY A 655 -2.98 10.46 16.98
C GLY A 655 -4.35 10.11 17.60
N LEU A 656 -5.31 10.99 17.37
CA LEU A 656 -6.55 11.19 18.07
C LEU A 656 -7.73 11.27 17.07
N ASN A 657 -7.50 11.74 15.84
CA ASN A 657 -8.48 11.79 14.76
C ASN A 657 -8.61 10.43 14.05
N ASN A 658 -9.73 10.15 13.38
CA ASN A 658 -9.83 8.96 12.51
C ASN A 658 -9.08 9.17 11.16
N GLU A 659 -8.85 8.09 10.41
CA GLU A 659 -8.11 8.15 9.13
C GLU A 659 -8.78 9.12 8.13
N ASP A 660 -10.10 9.06 8.02
CA ASP A 660 -10.87 9.89 7.09
C ASP A 660 -10.76 11.39 7.41
N GLU A 661 -10.74 11.76 8.70
CA GLU A 661 -10.51 13.14 9.16
C GLU A 661 -9.08 13.60 8.88
N ALA A 662 -8.09 12.74 9.11
CA ALA A 662 -6.70 13.06 8.81
C ALA A 662 -6.47 13.29 7.31
N ILE A 663 -7.08 12.46 6.46
CA ILE A 663 -7.04 12.61 5.00
C ILE A 663 -7.81 13.86 4.54
N ARG A 664 -8.97 14.15 5.16
CA ARG A 664 -9.73 15.37 4.88
C ARG A 664 -8.92 16.65 5.21
N ARG A 665 -8.22 16.63 6.34
CA ARG A 665 -7.30 17.68 6.78
C ARG A 665 -6.13 17.85 5.82
N ALA A 666 -5.48 16.75 5.42
CA ALA A 666 -4.45 16.76 4.39
C ALA A 666 -4.96 17.39 3.08
N GLY A 667 -6.19 17.06 2.69
CA GLY A 667 -6.83 17.62 1.50
C GLY A 667 -7.08 19.13 1.57
N ALA A 668 -7.45 19.64 2.74
CA ALA A 668 -7.66 21.07 2.96
C ALA A 668 -6.35 21.88 3.01
N MET A 669 -5.31 21.32 3.63
CA MET A 669 -4.04 22.01 3.89
C MET A 669 -3.04 21.92 2.72
N GLY A 670 -3.07 20.82 1.97
CA GLY A 670 -2.01 20.45 1.03
C GLY A 670 -1.67 21.54 0.01
N ARG A 671 -2.68 22.24 -0.51
CA ARG A 671 -2.51 23.31 -1.50
C ARG A 671 -1.62 24.46 -1.01
N TYR A 672 -1.66 24.78 0.30
CA TYR A 672 -0.86 25.87 0.86
C TYR A 672 0.61 25.49 0.98
N PHE A 673 0.92 24.23 1.27
CA PHE A 673 2.31 23.77 1.27
C PHE A 673 2.89 23.81 -0.15
N ILE A 674 2.23 23.16 -1.11
CA ILE A 674 2.72 23.10 -2.49
C ILE A 674 2.78 24.50 -3.12
N GLY A 675 1.77 25.34 -2.89
CA GLY A 675 1.72 26.71 -3.38
C GLY A 675 2.80 27.63 -2.85
N ASN A 676 3.48 27.24 -1.75
CA ASN A 676 4.59 27.98 -1.15
C ASN A 676 5.95 27.26 -1.30
N GLY A 677 6.06 26.28 -2.20
CA GLY A 677 7.34 25.62 -2.47
C GLY A 677 7.74 24.59 -1.41
N CYS A 678 6.78 24.02 -0.69
CA CYS A 678 6.98 22.98 0.32
C CYS A 678 6.25 21.70 -0.10
N TYR A 679 6.93 20.56 -0.14
CA TYR A 679 6.27 19.28 -0.36
C TYR A 679 5.76 18.73 0.98
N PRO A 680 4.43 18.61 1.22
CA PRO A 680 3.92 18.06 2.45
C PRO A 680 3.87 16.52 2.39
N LEU A 681 4.27 15.89 3.49
CA LEU A 681 4.08 14.47 3.75
C LEU A 681 3.37 14.32 5.09
N PHE A 682 2.12 13.88 5.08
CA PHE A 682 1.29 13.73 6.27
C PHE A 682 1.52 12.36 6.89
N LEU A 683 2.03 12.31 8.11
CA LEU A 683 2.14 11.07 8.87
C LEU A 683 0.87 10.84 9.67
N ILE A 684 0.13 9.82 9.25
CA ILE A 684 -1.07 9.33 9.90
C ILE A 684 -0.74 8.17 10.80
N TRP A 685 -1.01 8.29 12.10
CA TRP A 685 -0.67 7.29 13.09
C TRP A 685 -1.73 7.27 14.18
N LYS A 686 -2.15 6.07 14.61
CA LYS A 686 -3.25 5.82 15.56
C LYS A 686 -4.54 6.59 15.25
N THR A 687 -5.57 5.88 14.77
CA THR A 687 -6.84 6.48 14.36
C THR A 687 -7.94 6.32 15.42
N GLY A 688 -8.73 7.37 15.68
CA GLY A 688 -10.00 7.28 16.42
C GLY A 688 -9.90 7.21 17.96
N LEU A 689 -8.73 7.50 18.54
CA LEU A 689 -8.55 7.48 19.99
C LEU A 689 -9.31 8.63 20.69
N PHE A 690 -9.40 9.81 20.07
CA PHE A 690 -10.11 10.94 20.65
C PHE A 690 -11.60 10.70 20.73
N GLU A 691 -12.18 10.17 19.66
CA GLU A 691 -13.57 9.74 19.65
C GLU A 691 -13.81 8.67 20.71
N SER A 692 -12.87 7.74 20.89
CA SER A 692 -12.96 6.72 21.96
C SER A 692 -12.97 7.37 23.36
N ILE A 693 -12.05 8.31 23.63
CA ILE A 693 -11.98 9.04 24.91
C ILE A 693 -13.24 9.91 25.12
N ARG A 694 -13.68 10.63 24.09
CA ARG A 694 -14.88 11.47 24.11
C ARG A 694 -16.15 10.64 24.31
N ASN A 695 -16.25 9.50 23.64
CA ASN A 695 -17.37 8.56 23.78
C ASN A 695 -17.42 7.99 25.19
N ILE A 696 -16.28 7.56 25.75
CA ILE A 696 -16.18 7.10 27.14
C ILE A 696 -16.65 8.20 28.12
N LEU A 697 -16.24 9.45 27.91
CA LEU A 697 -16.67 10.60 28.72
C LEU A 697 -18.17 10.88 28.57
N SER A 698 -18.75 10.71 27.37
CA SER A 698 -20.16 11.03 27.10
C SER A 698 -21.17 9.92 27.45
N GLU A 699 -20.83 8.64 27.23
CA GLU A 699 -21.74 7.50 27.43
C GLU A 699 -21.96 7.16 28.90
N ARG A 700 -20.90 7.20 29.72
CA ARG A 700 -20.94 6.76 31.12
C ARG A 700 -21.70 7.70 32.05
N ILE A 701 -22.04 8.89 31.58
CA ILE A 701 -22.90 9.86 32.28
C ILE A 701 -24.38 9.61 31.96
N ARG A 702 -24.68 9.06 30.77
CA ARG A 702 -26.05 8.69 30.35
C ARG A 702 -26.62 7.51 31.15
N ILE A 703 -25.79 6.77 31.88
CA ILE A 703 -26.14 5.53 32.62
C ILE A 703 -26.40 5.81 34.13
N GLN A 704 -26.21 7.04 34.64
CA GLN A 704 -26.53 7.30 36.04
C GLN A 704 -28.05 7.41 36.28
N PRO A 705 -28.64 6.63 37.21
CA PRO A 705 -30.01 6.85 37.65
C PRO A 705 -30.08 8.18 38.41
N GLN A 706 -31.12 8.99 38.14
CA GLN A 706 -31.44 10.14 38.97
C GLN A 706 -31.58 9.69 40.44
N PRO A 707 -30.80 10.25 41.39
CA PRO A 707 -31.13 10.10 42.79
C PRO A 707 -32.41 10.89 43.05
N ALA A 708 -33.40 10.25 43.67
CA ALA A 708 -34.59 10.93 44.13
C ALA A 708 -34.19 11.99 45.18
N GLY A 709 -34.35 13.28 44.86
CA GLY A 709 -34.42 14.35 45.86
C GLY A 709 -33.36 15.46 45.86
N ALA A 710 -32.66 15.77 44.77
CA ALA A 710 -31.78 16.96 44.70
C ALA A 710 -32.21 17.94 43.59
N GLY A 711 -32.31 19.23 43.95
CA GLY A 711 -32.74 20.30 43.05
C GLY A 711 -31.77 20.57 41.90
N ILE A 712 -32.33 20.95 40.75
CA ILE A 712 -31.67 21.10 39.44
C ILE A 712 -30.49 22.11 39.44
N GLY A 713 -30.40 23.01 40.43
CA GLY A 713 -29.41 24.10 40.47
C GLY A 713 -28.12 23.83 41.27
N GLU A 714 -28.08 22.84 42.17
CA GLU A 714 -26.95 22.67 43.12
C GLU A 714 -25.95 21.56 42.73
N TRP A 715 -26.24 20.76 41.70
CA TRP A 715 -25.36 19.69 41.21
C TRP A 715 -24.37 20.14 40.13
N ILE A 716 -24.37 21.43 39.77
CA ILE A 716 -23.58 22.00 38.67
C ILE A 716 -22.44 22.87 39.24
N SER A 717 -21.58 22.28 40.06
CA SER A 717 -20.36 22.93 40.57
C SER A 717 -19.09 22.14 40.23
N ASP A 718 -17.92 22.77 40.38
CA ASP A 718 -16.56 22.32 40.04
C ASP A 718 -16.08 20.99 40.69
N ARG A 719 -16.98 20.23 41.32
CA ARG A 719 -16.75 18.91 41.91
C ARG A 719 -16.88 17.74 40.92
N THR A 720 -17.34 17.99 39.69
CA THR A 720 -17.48 16.95 38.65
C THR A 720 -16.14 16.54 38.04
N ASP A 721 -15.23 17.48 37.77
CA ASP A 721 -13.94 17.19 37.13
C ASP A 721 -13.07 16.20 37.94
N PRO A 722 -12.85 16.37 39.27
CA PRO A 722 -12.02 15.43 40.04
C PRO A 722 -12.62 14.02 40.10
N PHE A 723 -13.95 13.91 40.03
CA PHE A 723 -14.65 12.63 39.96
C PHE A 723 -14.48 11.97 38.59
N VAL A 724 -14.59 12.73 37.50
CA VAL A 724 -14.37 12.24 36.13
C VAL A 724 -12.91 11.80 35.95
N GLU A 725 -11.95 12.58 36.44
CA GLU A 725 -10.51 12.25 36.38
C GLU A 725 -10.20 10.92 37.09
N LYS A 726 -10.75 10.71 38.30
CA LYS A 726 -10.51 9.50 39.11
C LYS A 726 -11.34 8.28 38.65
N SER A 727 -12.60 8.47 38.28
CA SER A 727 -13.55 7.37 38.01
C SER A 727 -13.61 6.94 36.55
N ILE A 728 -13.22 7.81 35.61
CA ILE A 728 -13.31 7.56 34.16
C ILE A 728 -11.92 7.67 33.52
N GLY A 729 -11.21 8.77 33.76
CA GLY A 729 -9.93 9.05 33.12
C GLY A 729 -8.87 7.99 33.42
N ARG A 730 -8.64 7.67 34.70
CA ARG A 730 -7.63 6.68 35.11
C ARG A 730 -7.94 5.21 34.81
N PRO A 731 -9.15 4.68 35.05
CA PRO A 731 -9.41 3.25 34.81
C PRO A 731 -9.65 2.91 33.33
N PHE A 732 -10.15 3.85 32.52
CA PHE A 732 -10.58 3.54 31.14
C PHE A 732 -9.82 4.31 30.06
N ALA A 733 -9.55 5.62 30.24
CA ALA A 733 -8.88 6.43 29.22
C ALA A 733 -7.34 6.36 29.29
N ARG A 734 -6.75 6.21 30.48
CA ARG A 734 -5.30 6.09 30.67
C ARG A 734 -4.68 4.87 29.97
N PRO A 735 -5.26 3.65 30.02
CA PRO A 735 -4.72 2.52 29.26
C PRO A 735 -4.62 2.81 27.75
N LEU A 736 -5.68 3.41 27.19
CA LEU A 736 -5.74 3.84 25.79
C LEU A 736 -4.69 4.92 25.45
N TRP A 737 -4.42 5.84 26.37
CA TRP A 737 -3.34 6.83 26.23
C TRP A 737 -1.95 6.20 26.30
N THR A 738 -1.72 5.30 27.26
CA THR A 738 -0.44 4.57 27.39
C THR A 738 -0.14 3.75 26.13
N GLU A 739 -1.12 2.99 25.63
CA GLU A 739 -0.99 2.22 24.39
C GLU A 739 -0.63 3.12 23.20
N MET A 740 -1.17 4.35 23.12
CA MET A 740 -0.76 5.31 22.07
C MET A 740 0.73 5.62 22.12
N LYS A 741 1.25 5.90 23.32
CA LYS A 741 2.66 6.27 23.51
C LYS A 741 3.57 5.09 23.16
N GLU A 742 3.20 3.89 23.59
CA GLU A 742 3.92 2.65 23.24
C GLU A 742 3.90 2.40 21.73
N ASN A 743 2.77 2.60 21.06
CA ASN A 743 2.68 2.45 19.60
C ASN A 743 3.51 3.50 18.85
N ALA A 744 3.58 4.75 19.36
CA ALA A 744 4.45 5.78 18.82
C ALA A 744 5.93 5.38 18.93
N GLU A 745 6.32 4.78 20.05
CA GLU A 745 7.67 4.26 20.25
C GLU A 745 7.96 3.09 19.29
N LEU A 746 7.05 2.12 19.21
CA LEU A 746 7.15 0.95 18.33
C LEU A 746 7.22 1.37 16.85
N ALA A 747 6.51 2.42 16.45
CA ALA A 747 6.54 2.93 15.07
C ALA A 747 7.95 3.29 14.59
N PHE A 748 8.81 3.79 15.48
CA PHE A 748 10.19 4.17 15.17
C PHE A 748 11.23 3.14 15.66
N ALA A 749 10.79 1.96 16.12
CA ALA A 749 11.69 0.84 16.34
C ALA A 749 12.27 0.33 15.01
N GLU A 750 13.41 -0.35 15.06
CA GLU A 750 14.11 -0.81 13.86
C GLU A 750 13.16 -1.62 12.95
N ARG A 751 13.15 -1.29 11.64
CA ARG A 751 12.31 -1.89 10.59
C ARG A 751 10.79 -1.73 10.74
N HIS A 752 10.33 -0.89 11.66
CA HIS A 752 8.94 -0.47 11.71
C HIS A 752 8.70 0.69 10.75
N GLY A 753 7.44 1.09 10.55
CA GLY A 753 7.06 2.01 9.48
C GLY A 753 7.77 3.37 9.57
N GLY A 754 8.02 3.87 10.77
CA GLY A 754 8.76 5.10 11.02
C GLY A 754 10.26 4.99 10.75
N ASP A 755 10.91 3.87 11.09
CA ASP A 755 12.34 3.65 10.75
C ASP A 755 12.54 3.49 9.23
N LEU A 756 11.64 2.77 8.56
CA LEU A 756 11.65 2.67 7.10
C LEU A 756 11.37 4.03 6.43
N LEU A 757 10.59 4.91 7.07
CA LEU A 757 10.34 6.26 6.58
C LEU A 757 11.62 7.09 6.63
N LEU A 758 12.39 6.96 7.71
CA LEU A 758 13.71 7.59 7.82
C LEU A 758 14.67 7.08 6.73
N ASP A 759 14.65 5.79 6.38
CA ASP A 759 15.45 5.25 5.24
C ASP A 759 15.10 5.96 3.91
N ALA A 760 13.81 6.16 3.64
CA ALA A 760 13.33 6.82 2.42
C ALA A 760 13.71 8.31 2.39
N ILE A 761 13.48 9.04 3.50
CA ILE A 761 13.83 10.47 3.61
C ILE A 761 15.34 10.66 3.53
N GLN A 762 16.14 9.78 4.15
CA GLN A 762 17.60 9.81 4.06
C GLN A 762 18.07 9.63 2.61
N SER A 763 17.47 8.69 1.88
CA SER A 763 17.78 8.50 0.46
C SER A 763 17.46 9.77 -0.35
N LEU A 764 16.31 10.40 -0.07
CA LEU A 764 15.88 11.63 -0.76
C LEU A 764 16.83 12.79 -0.44
N ALA A 765 17.22 12.93 0.83
CA ALA A 765 18.21 13.91 1.26
C ALA A 765 19.57 13.70 0.55
N GLY A 766 19.96 12.45 0.30
CA GLY A 766 21.16 12.12 -0.49
C GLY A 766 21.09 12.63 -1.93
N SER A 767 19.91 12.53 -2.57
CA SER A 767 19.71 12.98 -3.96
C SER A 767 19.88 14.49 -4.15
N TRP A 768 19.56 15.27 -3.12
CA TRP A 768 19.57 16.74 -3.18
C TRP A 768 20.67 17.41 -2.34
N GLY A 769 21.36 16.64 -1.50
CA GLY A 769 22.50 17.11 -0.71
C GLY A 769 22.19 18.40 0.04
N ALA A 770 23.01 19.43 -0.18
CA ALA A 770 22.90 20.73 0.50
C ALA A 770 21.61 21.51 0.23
N GLN A 771 20.89 21.16 -0.83
CA GLN A 771 19.62 21.82 -1.19
C GLN A 771 18.45 21.30 -0.36
N PHE A 772 18.56 20.12 0.25
CA PHE A 772 17.48 19.47 0.99
C PHE A 772 17.29 20.05 2.39
N GLU A 773 16.04 20.32 2.75
CA GLU A 773 15.61 20.77 4.08
C GLU A 773 14.46 19.90 4.58
N LEU A 774 14.62 19.33 5.78
CA LEU A 774 13.56 18.60 6.47
C LEU A 774 12.91 19.50 7.53
N HIS A 775 11.60 19.70 7.43
CA HIS A 775 10.82 20.43 8.42
C HIS A 775 9.81 19.51 9.08
N LEU A 776 9.73 19.56 10.41
CA LEU A 776 8.75 18.78 11.18
C LEU A 776 7.66 19.69 11.70
N VAL A 777 6.41 19.27 11.57
CA VAL A 777 5.24 19.94 12.17
C VAL A 777 4.44 18.89 12.92
N GLY A 778 4.26 19.07 14.23
CA GLY A 778 3.52 18.14 15.08
C GLY A 778 2.37 18.84 15.79
N HIS A 779 1.16 18.31 15.67
CA HIS A 779 0.00 18.81 16.43
C HIS A 779 -0.40 17.85 17.54
N SER A 780 -0.66 18.38 18.74
CA SER A 780 -1.16 17.60 19.88
C SER A 780 -0.24 16.40 20.18
N ALA A 781 -0.77 15.18 20.18
CA ALA A 781 0.00 13.95 20.36
C ALA A 781 1.08 13.72 19.29
N GLY A 782 1.02 14.39 18.13
CA GLY A 782 2.06 14.32 17.10
C GLY A 782 3.44 14.73 17.61
N SER A 783 3.51 15.51 18.70
CA SER A 783 4.77 15.79 19.42
C SER A 783 5.41 14.54 20.04
N ILE A 784 4.64 13.50 20.37
CA ILE A 784 5.16 12.24 20.92
C ILE A 784 5.82 11.44 19.79
N ALA A 785 5.14 11.29 18.66
CA ALA A 785 5.69 10.64 17.47
C ALA A 785 6.96 11.35 16.95
N ILE A 786 6.96 12.68 16.87
CA ILE A 786 8.16 13.46 16.51
C ILE A 786 9.30 13.23 17.53
N GLY A 787 9.00 13.17 18.83
CA GLY A 787 10.02 12.91 19.85
C GLY A 787 10.71 11.55 19.66
N HIS A 788 9.94 10.50 19.37
CA HIS A 788 10.50 9.18 19.05
C HIS A 788 11.28 9.19 17.73
N MET A 789 10.79 9.89 16.70
CA MET A 789 11.53 10.10 15.43
C MET A 789 12.89 10.76 15.66
N LEU A 790 12.96 11.83 16.46
CA LEU A 790 14.21 12.52 16.77
C LEU A 790 15.18 11.62 17.53
N SER A 791 14.68 10.79 18.45
CA SER A 791 15.51 9.81 19.15
C SER A 791 16.01 8.70 18.23
N ALA A 792 15.19 8.25 17.28
CA ALA A 792 15.60 7.30 16.25
C ALA A 792 16.68 7.91 15.34
N LEU A 793 16.54 9.17 14.92
CA LEU A 793 17.57 9.90 14.18
C LEU A 793 18.90 9.98 14.95
N ALA A 794 18.85 10.40 16.22
CA ALA A 794 20.05 10.48 17.06
C ALA A 794 20.69 9.09 17.29
N ALA A 795 19.89 8.03 17.43
CA ALA A 795 20.39 6.66 17.51
C ALA A 795 21.06 6.20 16.21
N ARG A 796 20.47 6.52 15.05
CA ARG A 796 21.05 6.26 13.72
C ARG A 796 22.36 7.01 13.54
N ARG A 797 22.46 8.26 14.01
CA ARG A 797 23.70 9.04 13.97
C ARG A 797 24.81 8.40 14.79
N ARG A 798 24.51 8.01 16.04
CA ARG A 798 25.46 7.26 16.89
C ARG A 798 25.91 5.94 16.26
N ALA A 799 25.03 5.29 15.50
CA ALA A 799 25.35 4.07 14.76
C ALA A 799 26.03 4.32 13.39
N GLY A 800 26.25 5.58 12.99
CA GLY A 800 26.82 5.94 11.68
C GLY A 800 25.91 5.63 10.49
N ARG A 801 24.59 5.55 10.69
CA ARG A 801 23.58 5.18 9.67
C ARG A 801 22.62 6.30 9.30
N ASP A 802 22.74 7.50 9.85
CA ASP A 802 21.81 8.62 9.59
C ASP A 802 21.99 9.28 8.21
N GLY A 803 23.13 9.07 7.55
CA GLY A 803 23.46 9.72 6.28
C GLY A 803 23.47 11.25 6.35
N GLY A 804 23.71 11.83 7.53
CA GLY A 804 23.64 13.28 7.76
C GLY A 804 22.22 13.87 7.76
N LEU A 805 21.18 13.04 7.87
CA LEU A 805 19.79 13.51 7.87
C LEU A 805 19.47 14.44 9.06
N GLU A 806 20.07 14.21 10.23
CA GLU A 806 19.92 15.10 11.39
C GLU A 806 20.43 16.52 11.08
N ASP A 807 21.53 16.64 10.32
CA ASP A 807 22.09 17.94 9.93
C ASP A 807 21.16 18.71 8.96
N ARG A 808 20.27 18.00 8.24
CA ARG A 808 19.27 18.54 7.31
C ARG A 808 17.97 19.01 7.97
N LEU A 809 17.78 18.75 9.27
CA LEU A 809 16.57 19.13 10.01
C LEU A 809 16.47 20.65 10.17
N ALA A 810 15.76 21.37 9.32
CA ALA A 810 15.75 22.84 9.32
C ALA A 810 14.83 23.47 10.40
N SER A 811 13.71 22.85 10.76
CA SER A 811 12.82 23.37 11.82
C SER A 811 11.96 22.28 12.47
N VAL A 812 11.61 22.45 13.75
CA VAL A 812 10.64 21.63 14.48
C VAL A 812 9.54 22.54 15.02
N ASN A 813 8.29 22.35 14.56
CA ASN A 813 7.16 23.21 14.90
C ASN A 813 6.11 22.37 15.65
N LEU A 814 5.81 22.71 16.89
CA LEU A 814 4.85 21.98 17.72
C LEU A 814 3.64 22.85 18.04
N TYR A 815 2.46 22.37 17.67
CA TYR A 815 1.18 22.98 17.99
C TYR A 815 0.54 22.25 19.16
N ALA A 816 0.31 22.95 20.27
CA ALA A 816 -0.29 22.42 21.49
C ALA A 816 0.26 21.03 21.90
N PRO A 817 1.59 20.88 22.07
CA PRO A 817 2.21 19.56 22.25
C PRO A 817 1.66 18.81 23.47
N ALA A 818 1.10 17.62 23.24
CA ALA A 818 0.45 16.82 24.28
C ALA A 818 1.40 15.82 24.96
N CYS A 819 2.70 16.14 25.05
CA CYS A 819 3.71 15.29 25.70
C CYS A 819 4.08 15.85 27.07
N SER A 820 4.47 14.98 28.01
CA SER A 820 4.96 15.43 29.32
C SER A 820 6.30 16.16 29.20
N VAL A 821 6.59 17.03 30.16
CA VAL A 821 7.89 17.73 30.20
C VAL A 821 9.06 16.75 30.36
N ALA A 822 8.87 15.65 31.09
CA ALA A 822 9.86 14.57 31.18
C ALA A 822 10.16 13.94 29.81
N PHE A 823 9.11 13.70 29.01
CA PHE A 823 9.26 13.26 27.62
C PHE A 823 9.99 14.33 26.78
N ALA A 824 9.61 15.60 26.92
CA ALA A 824 10.24 16.71 26.20
C ALA A 824 11.75 16.79 26.48
N ASN A 825 12.17 16.62 27.73
CA ASN A 825 13.58 16.56 28.09
C ASN A 825 14.31 15.42 27.39
N ARG A 826 13.73 14.22 27.43
CA ARG A 826 14.35 13.01 26.85
C ARG A 826 14.52 13.11 25.34
N HIS A 827 13.53 13.66 24.63
CA HIS A 827 13.44 13.56 23.18
C HIS A 827 13.80 14.85 22.42
N TYR A 828 13.67 16.03 23.06
CA TYR A 828 13.95 17.33 22.44
C TYR A 828 15.15 18.02 23.09
N ALA A 829 15.17 18.14 24.42
CA ALA A 829 16.21 18.90 25.12
C ALA A 829 17.60 18.24 25.06
N GLY A 830 17.66 16.95 24.74
CA GLY A 830 18.92 16.21 24.57
C GLY A 830 19.77 16.65 23.37
N SER A 831 19.25 17.49 22.47
CA SER A 831 19.98 18.04 21.33
C SER A 831 19.87 19.57 21.30
N SER A 832 21.01 20.26 21.43
CA SER A 832 21.06 21.73 21.30
C SER A 832 20.58 22.18 19.92
N THR A 833 20.90 21.43 18.87
CA THR A 833 20.47 21.73 17.50
C THR A 833 18.96 21.64 17.37
N VAL A 834 18.32 20.65 17.99
CA VAL A 834 16.84 20.55 18.02
C VAL A 834 16.26 21.74 18.78
N MET A 835 16.78 22.06 19.96
CA MET A 835 16.31 23.19 20.77
C MET A 835 16.51 24.56 20.07
N GLU A 836 17.57 24.71 19.27
CA GLU A 836 17.81 25.87 18.41
C GLU A 836 16.89 25.95 17.19
N ARG A 837 16.14 24.89 16.89
CA ARG A 837 15.21 24.84 15.76
C ARG A 837 13.76 24.60 16.19
N LEU A 838 13.51 24.52 17.50
CA LEU A 838 12.21 24.25 18.10
C LEU A 838 11.38 25.53 18.20
N HIS A 839 10.13 25.42 17.79
CA HIS A 839 9.09 26.42 17.91
C HIS A 839 7.83 25.80 18.50
N ILE A 840 7.15 26.55 19.37
CA ILE A 840 6.00 26.05 20.11
C ILE A 840 4.87 27.07 19.99
N ASP A 841 3.67 26.62 19.63
CA ASP A 841 2.46 27.43 19.70
C ASP A 841 1.52 26.78 20.75
N VAL A 842 1.08 27.55 21.76
CA VAL A 842 0.21 27.11 22.86
C VAL A 842 -0.92 28.10 23.11
N LEU A 843 -2.01 27.68 23.75
CA LEU A 843 -3.00 28.62 24.26
C LEU A 843 -2.47 29.23 25.56
N SER A 844 -2.82 30.48 25.84
CA SER A 844 -2.59 31.05 27.17
C SER A 844 -3.39 30.28 28.22
N ASP A 845 -2.91 30.23 29.46
CA ASP A 845 -3.55 29.44 30.53
C ASP A 845 -5.02 29.80 30.75
N LYS A 846 -5.39 31.08 30.58
CA LYS A 846 -6.80 31.53 30.61
C LYS A 846 -7.64 30.80 29.54
N ILE A 847 -7.22 30.89 28.28
CA ILE A 847 -7.96 30.32 27.14
C ILE A 847 -7.99 28.78 27.22
N GLU A 848 -6.89 28.16 27.63
CA GLU A 848 -6.81 26.70 27.80
C GLU A 848 -7.76 26.19 28.89
N ARG A 849 -7.99 26.96 29.97
CA ARG A 849 -8.95 26.61 31.03
C ARG A 849 -10.40 26.83 30.64
N GLU A 850 -10.64 27.76 29.71
CA GLU A 850 -11.97 28.06 29.16
C GLU A 850 -12.36 27.09 28.02
N ASP A 851 -11.39 26.39 27.43
CA ASP A 851 -11.62 25.30 26.47
C ASP A 851 -12.27 24.07 27.15
N SER A 852 -12.98 23.25 26.38
CA SER A 852 -13.73 22.10 26.88
C SER A 852 -13.75 20.96 25.87
N VAL A 853 -13.24 19.78 26.27
CA VAL A 853 -13.28 18.57 25.45
C VAL A 853 -14.67 17.96 25.36
N SER A 854 -15.49 18.11 26.40
CA SER A 854 -16.86 17.63 26.42
C SER A 854 -17.68 18.39 27.45
N PRO A 855 -19.02 18.46 27.35
CA PRO A 855 -19.86 19.03 28.39
C PRO A 855 -19.63 18.42 29.79
N ALA A 856 -19.08 17.21 29.84
CA ALA A 856 -18.76 16.44 31.03
C ALA A 856 -17.40 16.76 31.68
N TYR A 857 -16.46 17.35 30.94
CA TYR A 857 -15.14 17.74 31.42
C TYR A 857 -14.82 19.14 30.89
N ARG A 858 -15.00 20.15 31.74
CA ARG A 858 -15.05 21.57 31.35
C ARG A 858 -13.67 22.23 31.30
N LYS A 859 -12.65 21.47 30.91
CA LYS A 859 -11.27 21.93 30.68
C LYS A 859 -10.76 21.33 29.37
N SER A 860 -9.64 21.86 28.86
CA SER A 860 -9.03 21.37 27.64
C SER A 860 -8.57 19.91 27.71
N LEU A 861 -8.23 19.36 26.54
CA LEU A 861 -7.63 18.04 26.43
C LEU A 861 -6.29 17.95 27.17
N LEU A 862 -5.48 19.00 27.14
CA LEU A 862 -4.18 18.99 27.82
C LEU A 862 -4.35 18.96 29.34
N TYR A 863 -5.38 19.63 29.89
CA TYR A 863 -5.74 19.47 31.30
C TYR A 863 -6.19 18.05 31.62
N PHE A 864 -6.98 17.42 30.74
CA PHE A 864 -7.39 16.03 30.96
C PHE A 864 -6.20 15.07 30.92
N VAL A 865 -5.26 15.27 29.98
CA VAL A 865 -4.01 14.50 29.90
C VAL A 865 -3.19 14.68 31.19
N SER A 866 -2.95 15.94 31.58
CA SER A 866 -2.23 16.33 32.81
C SER A 866 -2.83 15.71 34.07
N ASN A 867 -4.16 15.74 34.19
CA ASN A 867 -4.84 15.43 35.44
C ASN A 867 -5.30 13.97 35.55
N ALA A 868 -5.43 13.24 34.45
CA ALA A 868 -6.02 11.90 34.49
C ALA A 868 -5.27 10.83 33.70
N LEU A 869 -4.59 11.19 32.61
CA LEU A 869 -4.00 10.21 31.69
C LEU A 869 -2.52 9.94 31.96
N GLU A 870 -1.80 10.89 32.53
CA GLU A 870 -0.42 10.66 32.96
C GLU A 870 -0.34 9.91 34.31
N PRO A 871 0.82 9.28 34.62
CA PRO A 871 1.00 8.56 35.88
C PRO A 871 0.76 9.43 37.11
N ASP A 872 1.31 10.64 37.13
CA ASP A 872 1.14 11.60 38.20
C ASP A 872 -0.04 12.54 37.93
N LEU A 873 -0.76 12.93 38.99
CA LEU A 873 -1.81 13.94 38.86
C LEU A 873 -1.18 15.32 38.64
N HIS A 874 -1.82 16.15 37.82
CA HIS A 874 -1.32 17.47 37.47
C HIS A 874 0.08 17.44 36.85
N THR A 875 0.38 16.40 36.04
CA THR A 875 1.66 16.25 35.35
C THR A 875 1.92 17.46 34.44
N PRO A 876 3.09 18.11 34.51
CA PRO A 876 3.46 19.17 33.56
C PRO A 876 3.48 18.66 32.11
N ILE A 877 2.59 19.21 31.28
CA ILE A 877 2.51 18.93 29.84
C ILE A 877 3.11 20.10 29.07
N LEU A 878 3.92 19.79 28.04
CA LEU A 878 4.67 20.77 27.27
C LEU A 878 3.77 21.86 26.65
N GLY A 879 2.55 21.51 26.25
CA GLY A 879 1.59 22.41 25.62
C GLY A 879 0.83 23.34 26.58
N LEU A 880 1.00 23.19 27.90
CA LEU A 880 0.34 24.05 28.89
C LEU A 880 1.22 25.26 29.22
N ASP A 881 0.72 26.48 28.98
CA ASP A 881 1.48 27.73 29.21
C ASP A 881 2.03 27.86 30.65
N ARG A 882 1.31 27.33 31.65
CA ARG A 882 1.72 27.38 33.06
C ARG A 882 3.07 26.74 33.36
N ILE A 883 3.60 25.87 32.50
CA ILE A 883 4.94 25.28 32.73
C ILE A 883 6.04 26.34 32.68
N HIS A 884 5.77 27.49 32.04
CA HIS A 884 6.68 28.63 31.96
C HIS A 884 6.64 29.53 33.21
N ASP A 885 5.64 29.39 34.07
CA ASP A 885 5.54 30.16 35.31
C ASP A 885 6.51 29.59 36.36
N GLU A 886 7.60 30.29 36.65
CA GLU A 886 8.60 29.88 37.65
C GLU A 886 7.98 29.67 39.05
N ALA A 887 6.86 30.32 39.36
CA ALA A 887 6.13 30.16 40.61
C ALA A 887 5.16 28.96 40.63
N TYR A 888 4.90 28.32 39.48
CA TYR A 888 4.03 27.16 39.42
C TYR A 888 4.65 25.97 40.18
N SER A 889 4.01 25.58 41.28
CA SER A 889 4.35 24.42 42.11
C SER A 889 3.18 23.44 42.28
N GLY A 890 2.13 23.58 41.47
CA GLY A 890 0.85 22.86 41.63
C GLY A 890 0.79 21.52 40.91
N TRP A 891 1.88 20.74 40.89
CA TRP A 891 1.86 19.34 40.43
C TRP A 891 1.78 18.40 41.64
N ASP A 892 1.02 17.31 41.55
CA ASP A 892 0.80 16.35 42.66
C ASP A 892 1.69 15.10 42.50
N GLY A 893 2.93 15.28 42.02
CA GLY A 893 3.83 14.21 41.59
C GLY A 893 5.04 13.95 42.51
N SER A 894 5.86 12.96 42.15
CA SER A 894 7.13 12.64 42.84
C SER A 894 8.16 13.77 42.72
N SER A 895 9.27 13.68 43.47
CA SER A 895 10.45 14.57 43.32
C SER A 895 10.91 14.70 41.86
N ASP A 896 10.79 13.61 41.10
CA ASP A 896 11.30 13.48 39.74
C ASP A 896 10.53 14.36 38.75
N THR A 897 9.23 14.58 38.98
CA THR A 897 8.39 15.47 38.15
C THR A 897 8.81 16.94 38.31
N GLY A 898 9.17 17.35 39.52
CA GLY A 898 9.70 18.70 39.78
C GLY A 898 11.08 18.91 39.16
N GLU A 899 11.96 17.90 39.26
CA GLU A 899 13.29 17.94 38.63
C GLU A 899 13.19 18.02 37.11
N ALA A 900 12.32 17.22 36.49
CA ALA A 900 12.08 17.28 35.04
C ALA A 900 11.61 18.67 34.61
N LEU A 901 10.71 19.31 35.35
CA LEU A 901 10.25 20.67 35.05
C LEU A 901 11.39 21.69 35.15
N ALA A 902 12.23 21.60 36.19
CA ALA A 902 13.39 22.48 36.35
C ALA A 902 14.40 22.33 35.20
N LEU A 903 14.72 21.09 34.82
CA LEU A 903 15.63 20.79 33.71
C LEU A 903 15.11 21.35 32.38
N TRP A 904 13.81 21.22 32.12
CA TRP A 904 13.21 21.78 30.90
C TRP A 904 13.30 23.30 30.86
N ARG A 905 12.97 23.97 31.96
CA ARG A 905 13.08 25.43 32.08
C ARG A 905 14.50 25.91 31.83
N GLN A 906 15.49 25.20 32.38
CA GLN A 906 16.90 25.49 32.15
C GLN A 906 17.26 25.34 30.66
N ALA A 907 16.87 24.24 30.02
CA ALA A 907 17.13 24.00 28.60
C ALA A 907 16.43 25.04 27.71
N ALA A 908 15.17 25.35 27.97
CA ALA A 908 14.39 26.35 27.25
C ALA A 908 14.99 27.75 27.38
N LYS A 909 15.47 28.12 28.58
CA LYS A 909 16.16 29.39 28.83
C LYS A 909 17.49 29.45 28.09
N ALA A 910 18.30 28.40 28.14
CA ALA A 910 19.57 28.31 27.42
C ALA A 910 19.37 28.48 25.90
N ALA A 911 18.33 27.87 25.35
CA ALA A 911 17.97 27.97 23.94
C ALA A 911 17.20 29.26 23.57
N LYS A 912 16.89 30.16 24.52
CA LYS A 912 16.03 31.34 24.29
C LYS A 912 14.68 30.98 23.64
N LEU A 913 14.10 29.83 24.02
CA LEU A 913 12.90 29.27 23.40
C LEU A 913 11.68 30.18 23.50
N ASP A 914 11.57 31.00 24.55
CA ASP A 914 10.44 31.92 24.74
C ASP A 914 10.22 32.88 23.56
N SER A 915 11.29 33.36 22.91
CA SER A 915 11.23 34.19 21.70
C SER A 915 10.59 33.48 20.49
N ARG A 916 10.44 32.16 20.57
CA ARG A 916 9.93 31.24 19.55
C ARG A 916 8.68 30.50 20.03
N THR A 917 8.16 30.87 21.19
CA THR A 917 6.89 30.37 21.73
C THR A 917 5.79 31.40 21.48
N LYS A 918 4.74 31.04 20.75
CA LYS A 918 3.53 31.87 20.66
C LYS A 918 2.51 31.40 21.68
N ARG A 919 1.95 32.37 22.38
CA ARG A 919 0.77 32.20 23.24
C ARG A 919 -0.43 32.81 22.55
N VAL A 920 -1.42 31.99 22.20
CA VAL A 920 -2.72 32.45 21.69
C VAL A 920 -3.52 32.98 22.87
N LYS A 921 -3.79 34.29 22.83
CA LYS A 921 -4.49 35.02 23.91
C LYS A 921 -5.92 35.37 23.53
N ASP A 922 -6.24 35.32 22.24
CA ASP A 922 -7.55 35.67 21.71
C ASP A 922 -8.52 34.50 21.92
N GLU A 923 -9.74 34.80 22.37
CA GLU A 923 -10.81 33.81 22.56
C GLU A 923 -11.30 33.21 21.24
N ARG A 924 -10.99 33.88 20.12
CA ARG A 924 -11.35 33.43 18.77
C ARG A 924 -10.18 33.58 17.82
N VAL A 925 -9.95 32.54 17.02
CA VAL A 925 -8.94 32.47 15.97
C VAL A 925 -9.59 32.61 14.60
N GLN A 926 -8.85 33.17 13.65
CA GLN A 926 -9.30 33.28 12.28
C GLN A 926 -9.07 31.95 11.56
N VAL A 927 -10.14 31.38 11.01
CA VAL A 927 -10.11 30.08 10.32
C VAL A 927 -10.35 30.17 8.81
N ALA A 928 -10.88 31.31 8.34
CA ALA A 928 -10.98 31.61 6.91
C ALA A 928 -11.13 33.11 6.65
N LYS A 929 -11.13 33.48 5.37
CA LYS A 929 -11.65 34.73 4.84
C LYS A 929 -12.90 34.43 4.01
N ASP A 930 -13.98 35.19 4.20
CA ASP A 930 -15.18 35.06 3.38
C ASP A 930 -14.97 35.64 1.96
N ALA A 931 -15.98 35.53 1.09
CA ALA A 931 -15.90 36.04 -0.29
C ALA A 931 -15.65 37.56 -0.38
N ALA A 932 -15.92 38.31 0.69
CA ALA A 932 -15.66 39.75 0.79
C ALA A 932 -14.32 40.05 1.51
N GLY A 933 -13.52 39.02 1.82
CA GLY A 933 -12.23 39.16 2.51
C GLY A 933 -12.33 39.34 4.03
N ARG A 934 -13.52 39.22 4.63
CA ARG A 934 -13.73 39.41 6.07
C ARG A 934 -13.33 38.15 6.84
N PRO A 935 -12.80 38.28 8.07
CA PRO A 935 -12.36 37.13 8.85
C PRO A 935 -13.55 36.29 9.30
N VAL A 936 -13.46 34.97 9.11
CA VAL A 936 -14.34 33.98 9.73
C VAL A 936 -13.65 33.48 10.98
N LEU A 937 -14.30 33.66 12.13
CA LEU A 937 -13.71 33.38 13.45
C LEU A 937 -14.32 32.15 14.08
N GLN A 938 -13.51 31.30 14.71
CA GLN A 938 -13.92 30.17 15.54
C GLN A 938 -13.32 30.33 16.95
N ALA A 939 -13.93 29.73 17.98
CA ALA A 939 -13.34 29.71 19.31
C ALA A 939 -11.94 29.08 19.27
N ALA A 940 -10.99 29.69 19.98
CA ALA A 940 -9.68 29.11 20.19
C ALA A 940 -9.85 27.83 21.03
N ALA A 941 -9.27 26.72 20.55
CA ALA A 941 -9.38 25.42 21.21
C ALA A 941 -8.14 24.60 20.90
N HIS A 942 -7.85 23.60 21.75
CA HIS A 942 -6.71 22.69 21.59
C HIS A 942 -6.64 22.05 20.18
N GLY A 943 -7.81 21.64 19.67
CA GLY A 943 -7.93 21.03 18.35
C GLY A 943 -7.86 22.01 17.17
N GLY A 944 -7.83 23.32 17.40
CA GLY A 944 -8.00 24.35 16.38
C GLY A 944 -6.72 25.00 15.86
N PHE A 945 -5.54 24.58 16.31
CA PHE A 945 -4.26 25.21 15.95
C PHE A 945 -3.95 25.15 14.44
N ASP A 946 -4.31 24.06 13.80
CA ASP A 946 -4.14 23.85 12.37
C ASP A 946 -5.37 24.23 11.54
N ASN A 947 -6.38 24.81 12.21
CA ASN A 947 -7.44 25.59 11.59
C ASN A 947 -7.12 27.09 11.64
N ASP A 948 -6.17 27.54 12.47
CA ASP A 948 -5.80 28.94 12.64
C ASP A 948 -4.91 29.42 11.47
N LEU A 949 -5.43 30.37 10.70
CA LEU A 949 -4.72 30.96 9.57
C LEU A 949 -3.41 31.62 9.98
N ASP A 950 -3.34 32.28 11.15
CA ASP A 950 -2.12 32.97 11.61
C ASP A 950 -1.02 31.97 11.96
N ILE A 951 -1.36 30.89 12.67
CA ILE A 951 -0.41 29.85 13.07
C ILE A 951 0.18 29.17 11.82
N VAL A 952 -0.68 28.70 10.90
CA VAL A 952 -0.20 28.03 9.68
C VAL A 952 0.58 28.99 8.79
N THR A 953 0.16 30.25 8.69
CA THR A 953 0.89 31.30 7.96
C THR A 953 2.29 31.52 8.56
N ARG A 954 2.41 31.67 9.88
CA ARG A 954 3.70 31.88 10.56
C ARG A 954 4.62 30.69 10.37
N THR A 955 4.11 29.47 10.44
CA THR A 955 4.90 28.26 10.18
C THR A 955 5.40 28.21 8.74
N LEU A 956 4.55 28.48 7.74
CA LEU A 956 5.00 28.50 6.34
C LEU A 956 6.01 29.63 6.08
N LYS A 957 5.82 30.82 6.65
CA LYS A 957 6.80 31.92 6.54
C LYS A 957 8.15 31.54 7.15
N ARG A 958 8.15 30.85 8.29
CA ARG A 958 9.36 30.34 8.94
C ARG A 958 10.08 29.30 8.08
N ILE A 959 9.34 28.37 7.47
CA ILE A 959 9.87 27.32 6.60
C ILE A 959 10.46 27.92 5.32
N THR A 960 9.75 28.86 4.69
CA THR A 960 10.16 29.45 3.41
C THR A 960 11.20 30.55 3.56
N GLY A 961 11.22 31.24 4.70
CA GLY A 961 12.06 32.42 4.96
C GLY A 961 11.60 33.67 4.23
N THR A 962 10.43 33.65 3.58
CA THR A 962 9.91 34.74 2.74
C THR A 962 8.42 34.99 2.99
N GLU A 963 7.87 36.03 2.37
CA GLU A 963 6.42 36.17 2.25
C GLU A 963 5.83 35.00 1.43
N LEU A 964 4.59 34.65 1.75
CA LEU A 964 3.91 33.50 1.13
C LEU A 964 3.48 33.85 -0.30
N ALA A 965 3.87 33.01 -1.25
CA ALA A 965 3.38 33.08 -2.63
C ALA A 965 1.88 32.76 -2.71
N LEU A 966 1.41 31.83 -1.89
CA LEU A 966 -0.01 31.53 -1.71
C LEU A 966 -0.42 31.78 -0.25
N PRO A 967 -1.16 32.87 0.03
CA PRO A 967 -1.67 33.12 1.37
C PRO A 967 -2.60 32.02 1.85
N VAL A 968 -2.55 31.71 3.14
CA VAL A 968 -3.48 30.77 3.77
C VAL A 968 -4.81 31.49 3.99
N ASP A 969 -5.88 31.03 3.33
CA ASP A 969 -7.15 31.78 3.23
C ASP A 969 -8.40 31.03 3.73
N ASP A 970 -8.39 29.69 3.77
CA ASP A 970 -9.49 28.86 4.29
C ASP A 970 -9.00 27.51 4.84
N LEU A 971 -9.15 27.29 6.14
CA LEU A 971 -8.85 26.03 6.85
C LEU A 971 -10.09 25.48 7.59
N ARG A 972 -11.30 25.88 7.20
CA ARG A 972 -12.54 25.41 7.85
C ARG A 972 -12.95 24.04 7.35
N GLY A 973 -13.71 23.28 8.14
CA GLY A 973 -14.57 22.21 7.63
C GLY A 973 -14.02 20.79 7.71
N PHE A 974 -12.97 20.55 8.50
CA PHE A 974 -12.49 19.22 8.84
C PHE A 974 -12.34 19.03 10.34
#